data_AF-A0A1G2XAB4-F1
#
_entry.id   AF-A0A1G2XAB4-F1
#
_cell.length_a   1.000
_cell.length_b   1.000
_cell.length_c   1.000
_cell.angle_alpha   90.00
_cell.angle_beta   90.00
_cell.angle_gamma   90.00
#
_symmetry.space_group_name_H-M   'P 1'
#
loop_
_entity.id
_entity.type
_entity.pdbx_description
1 polymer ?
#
loop_
_entity_poly.entity_id
_entity_poly.type
_entity_poly.pdbx_seq_one_letter_code
_entity_poly.pdbx_strand_id
1 'polypeptide(L)'
;MSTWQTVVIAVAIIQICLGTTTIYAKENAVCTAETNKVIESKIGYIRKDIPSFTIPPYKGQYYQDMVPYTLDLAEMATLTINGLTEMTDPCADCEQYFWVKFSRDPVVMVHDFSDGCQTKFLEALPLLRIVSGSNLNSQVDPVWMQTALKSIGPDGLYYLTTNNRPWALLGGWGDPVWKSDGSAINFSETSVTQFSVPTFCGRTIGAMTVYYLRDRNPLWKQTIENMIERLNQLAVDKGDYAYFPMGVFEPNASVPPDVSMPIGMGSGNCGWVIQGLAQYYQATGYEPARKLARKLAVYLKEHGRWYDTEGRFLEEQDPNNSSRTPYSKKHLNKYGGHFHIHALPILGILDYALAANDKEMLEFARKGFEYGRDSGNGSKLVGFFPENIEPNYPTSETCEIADMIALAVKLSQGGIGDYWDDADRWVRNQFVENQLTRIDWIMTRPQDGLVRKLEKRPVAFNETSEKAAERSIGGFAGWPSAGDWDPYDGGIMNCCTGNAARAIYYVWENIIDYKKNQLRINLLLNRVSPWADIYSHIPYKGQVDIKIKKTCASVAVRLPEWIEKGSQSVKCEIDGKQCQINWRDRYIVIDKVKAGKTVSVTFPISERTVTEKVGGVVYAFIIKGSTVVSINPLNAEGIDSIYALPPQAKNCPFYQRSHYRENRTLWNKKSVFVPEENIKW
;
A
#
# COMPACT_ATOMS: atom_id res chain seq x y z
N MET A 1 30.61 -51.56 31.92
CA MET A 1 31.25 -50.22 31.87
C MET A 1 30.31 -49.32 31.09
N SER A 2 29.27 -48.72 31.72
CA SER A 2 29.27 -47.39 32.36
C SER A 2 29.67 -46.27 31.37
N THR A 3 28.75 -45.57 30.70
CA THR A 3 27.93 -44.41 31.12
C THR A 3 28.55 -43.01 30.90
N TRP A 4 27.70 -42.07 30.46
CA TRP A 4 27.66 -40.60 30.71
C TRP A 4 28.52 -39.57 29.91
N GLN A 5 27.79 -38.55 29.40
CA GLN A 5 28.03 -37.07 29.42
C GLN A 5 28.87 -36.29 28.36
N THR A 6 28.14 -35.61 27.45
CA THR A 6 27.95 -34.13 27.21
C THR A 6 29.08 -33.08 27.43
N VAL A 7 29.02 -31.99 26.59
CA VAL A 7 29.47 -30.56 26.77
C VAL A 7 30.89 -30.21 26.20
N VAL A 8 31.26 -29.10 25.49
CA VAL A 8 30.64 -27.97 24.73
C VAL A 8 31.78 -27.00 24.26
N ILE A 9 31.60 -26.25 23.15
CA ILE A 9 32.08 -24.86 22.82
C ILE A 9 33.52 -24.50 22.29
N ALA A 10 33.50 -23.62 21.24
CA ALA A 10 34.41 -22.51 20.81
C ALA A 10 35.78 -22.82 20.15
N VAL A 11 36.39 -22.02 19.24
CA VAL A 11 36.12 -20.75 18.51
C VAL A 11 37.15 -20.64 17.34
N ALA A 12 36.75 -19.94 16.27
CA ALA A 12 37.45 -19.29 15.15
C ALA A 12 39.00 -19.27 15.04
N ILE A 13 39.53 -19.20 13.79
CA ILE A 13 40.33 -18.07 13.23
C ILE A 13 41.02 -18.40 11.86
N ILE A 14 40.71 -17.56 10.85
CA ILE A 14 41.61 -16.91 9.85
C ILE A 14 42.26 -17.70 8.67
N GLN A 15 41.71 -17.47 7.47
CA GLN A 15 42.28 -16.71 6.32
C GLN A 15 43.50 -17.25 5.53
N ILE A 16 43.34 -17.29 4.19
CA ILE A 16 44.22 -16.84 3.08
C ILE A 16 43.57 -17.39 1.78
N CYS A 17 42.78 -16.63 1.02
CA CYS A 17 43.17 -15.64 -0.01
C CYS A 17 43.96 -16.24 -1.19
N LEU A 18 43.39 -16.17 -2.40
CA LEU A 18 43.90 -15.37 -3.53
C LEU A 18 43.28 -15.88 -4.85
N GLY A 19 42.49 -15.03 -5.50
CA GLY A 19 41.98 -15.26 -6.85
C GLY A 19 41.08 -14.12 -7.31
N THR A 20 41.63 -13.26 -8.17
CA THR A 20 40.97 -12.24 -9.00
C THR A 20 40.46 -10.96 -8.32
N THR A 21 41.39 -10.07 -8.00
CA THR A 21 41.18 -8.61 -7.97
C THR A 21 42.04 -7.96 -9.04
N THR A 22 41.45 -7.55 -10.15
CA THR A 22 41.69 -6.23 -10.79
C THR A 22 40.75 -6.12 -11.98
N ILE A 23 39.84 -5.14 -11.97
CA ILE A 23 39.36 -4.34 -13.11
C ILE A 23 38.22 -3.44 -12.57
N TYR A 24 38.42 -2.12 -12.68
CA TYR A 24 37.53 -0.99 -12.38
C TYR A 24 37.03 -0.75 -10.94
N ALA A 25 37.90 -0.14 -10.13
CA ALA A 25 37.50 0.79 -9.06
C ALA A 25 38.27 2.10 -9.25
N LYS A 26 37.80 2.96 -10.16
CA LYS A 26 38.20 4.37 -10.23
C LYS A 26 36.99 5.15 -10.76
N GLU A 27 36.64 6.19 -10.00
CA GLU A 27 35.50 7.11 -10.19
C GLU A 27 34.13 6.63 -9.71
N ASN A 28 34.01 6.28 -8.41
CA ASN A 28 32.73 6.40 -7.73
C ASN A 28 32.58 7.86 -7.27
N ALA A 29 31.77 8.62 -7.99
CA ALA A 29 31.28 9.90 -7.52
C ALA A 29 30.37 9.63 -6.31
N VAL A 30 30.89 9.85 -5.11
CA VAL A 30 30.04 10.09 -3.94
C VAL A 30 29.36 11.42 -4.21
N CYS A 31 28.08 11.40 -4.52
CA CYS A 31 27.26 12.59 -4.60
C CYS A 31 27.15 13.20 -3.20
N THR A 32 28.09 14.07 -2.84
CA THR A 32 27.91 14.98 -1.70
C THR A 32 26.88 16.01 -2.12
N ALA A 33 25.80 16.17 -1.34
CA ALA A 33 24.71 17.12 -1.56
C ALA A 33 25.10 18.61 -1.47
N GLU A 34 26.35 18.94 -1.80
CA GLU A 34 26.81 20.30 -2.04
C GLU A 34 26.94 20.50 -3.55
N THR A 35 25.80 20.69 -4.24
CA THR A 35 25.63 21.58 -5.40
C THR A 35 24.26 21.35 -6.02
N ASN A 36 23.53 22.44 -6.29
CA ASN A 36 22.33 22.47 -7.17
C ASN A 36 22.67 22.16 -8.65
N LYS A 37 23.65 21.28 -8.91
CA LYS A 37 23.93 20.76 -10.25
C LYS A 37 22.99 19.58 -10.47
N VAL A 38 22.18 19.65 -11.52
CA VAL A 38 21.50 18.48 -12.08
C VAL A 38 22.60 17.49 -12.46
N ILE A 39 22.77 16.44 -11.65
CA ILE A 39 23.67 15.34 -11.97
C ILE A 39 22.95 14.54 -13.02
N GLU A 40 23.45 14.58 -14.26
CA GLU A 40 22.90 13.77 -15.34
C GLU A 40 23.09 12.29 -14.96
N SER A 41 21.98 11.59 -14.75
CA SER A 41 21.98 10.17 -14.42
C SER A 41 22.66 9.39 -15.53
N LYS A 42 23.50 8.44 -15.13
CA LYS A 42 24.21 7.53 -16.04
C LYS A 42 23.40 6.26 -16.33
N ILE A 43 22.19 6.13 -15.79
CA ILE A 43 21.37 4.92 -15.96
C ILE A 43 21.09 4.67 -17.45
N GLY A 44 21.42 3.47 -17.91
CA GLY A 44 21.27 3.08 -19.31
C GLY A 44 19.87 2.56 -19.59
N TYR A 45 18.88 3.46 -19.71
CA TYR A 45 17.51 3.10 -20.10
C TYR A 45 17.43 2.60 -21.55
N ILE A 46 16.41 1.79 -21.85
CA ILE A 46 16.19 1.18 -23.17
C ILE A 46 15.90 2.21 -24.27
N ARG A 47 15.25 3.33 -23.93
CA ARG A 47 14.86 4.39 -24.87
C ARG A 47 15.53 5.72 -24.49
N LYS A 48 16.30 6.27 -25.44
CA LYS A 48 16.99 7.57 -25.26
C LYS A 48 16.07 8.76 -25.51
N ASP A 49 15.36 8.73 -26.63
CA ASP A 49 14.47 9.82 -27.05
C ASP A 49 13.04 9.54 -26.64
N ILE A 50 12.48 10.42 -25.81
CA ILE A 50 11.08 10.34 -25.35
C ILE A 50 10.26 11.51 -25.90
N PRO A 51 8.94 11.33 -26.12
CA PRO A 51 8.06 12.43 -26.48
C PRO A 51 8.03 13.48 -25.36
N SER A 52 7.88 14.75 -25.73
CA SER A 52 7.72 15.83 -24.75
C SER A 52 6.39 15.70 -24.01
N PHE A 53 6.41 15.99 -22.72
CA PHE A 53 5.21 16.05 -21.88
C PHE A 53 5.37 17.12 -20.80
N THR A 54 4.29 17.41 -20.10
CA THR A 54 4.28 18.32 -18.94
C THR A 54 3.52 17.68 -17.80
N ILE A 55 3.92 17.91 -16.56
CA ILE A 55 3.11 17.55 -15.39
C ILE A 55 2.01 18.62 -15.25
N PRO A 56 0.71 18.29 -15.42
CA PRO A 56 -0.34 19.27 -15.24
C PRO A 56 -0.35 19.76 -13.77
N PRO A 57 -0.63 21.05 -13.51
CA PRO A 57 -0.69 21.58 -12.16
C PRO A 57 -1.84 20.94 -11.38
N TYR A 58 -1.63 20.70 -10.08
CA TYR A 58 -2.68 20.25 -9.16
C TYR A 58 -3.54 21.45 -8.75
N LYS A 59 -4.65 21.66 -9.46
CA LYS A 59 -5.52 22.83 -9.27
C LYS A 59 -6.52 22.63 -8.14
N GLY A 60 -6.81 23.71 -7.43
CA GLY A 60 -7.74 23.73 -6.32
C GLY A 60 -7.77 25.07 -5.62
N GLN A 61 -8.53 25.13 -4.54
CA GLN A 61 -8.70 26.33 -3.73
C GLN A 61 -8.17 26.11 -2.32
N TYR A 62 -7.38 27.07 -1.84
CA TYR A 62 -6.95 27.13 -0.45
C TYR A 62 -7.76 28.14 0.33
N TYR A 63 -8.09 27.80 1.58
CA TYR A 63 -8.60 28.76 2.56
C TYR A 63 -8.21 28.31 3.97
N GLN A 64 -8.31 29.24 4.92
CA GLN A 64 -8.07 28.95 6.34
C GLN A 64 -9.38 28.52 7.01
N ASP A 65 -9.33 27.47 7.82
CA ASP A 65 -10.45 27.08 8.68
C ASP A 65 -9.95 26.49 10.01
N MET A 66 -10.89 26.33 10.95
CA MET A 66 -10.73 25.58 12.18
C MET A 66 -11.22 24.15 11.95
N VAL A 67 -10.31 23.19 11.95
CA VAL A 67 -10.60 21.77 11.72
C VAL A 67 -10.43 21.00 13.05
N PRO A 68 -11.33 20.08 13.41
CA PRO A 68 -11.11 19.22 14.57
C PRO A 68 -9.76 18.51 14.47
N TYR A 69 -9.00 18.49 15.57
CA TYR A 69 -7.73 17.78 15.65
C TYR A 69 -7.94 16.27 15.82
N THR A 70 -8.51 15.68 14.79
CA THR A 70 -8.79 14.24 14.64
C THR A 70 -8.13 13.76 13.35
N LEU A 71 -8.23 12.46 13.04
CA LEU A 71 -7.63 11.89 11.84
C LEU A 71 -7.98 12.68 10.57
N ASP A 72 -6.94 13.17 9.88
CA ASP A 72 -7.06 13.92 8.64
C ASP A 72 -6.17 13.30 7.55
N LEU A 73 -6.82 12.75 6.54
CA LEU A 73 -6.13 12.06 5.45
C LEU A 73 -5.34 13.01 4.53
N ALA A 74 -5.64 14.31 4.50
CA ALA A 74 -4.86 15.28 3.73
C ALA A 74 -3.55 15.64 4.42
N GLU A 75 -3.52 15.64 5.76
CA GLU A 75 -2.27 15.75 6.52
C GLU A 75 -1.42 14.48 6.36
N MET A 76 -2.04 13.30 6.49
CA MET A 76 -1.35 12.02 6.22
C MET A 76 -0.76 11.99 4.81
N ALA A 77 -1.53 12.40 3.79
CA ALA A 77 -1.06 12.48 2.41
C ALA A 77 0.13 13.41 2.25
N THR A 78 0.13 14.58 2.92
CA THR A 78 1.25 15.52 2.87
C THR A 78 2.52 14.91 3.46
N LEU A 79 2.41 14.22 4.59
CA LEU A 79 3.54 13.49 5.17
C LEU A 79 4.00 12.36 4.25
N THR A 80 3.08 11.56 3.70
CA THR A 80 3.45 10.48 2.78
C THR A 80 4.14 11.00 1.51
N ILE A 81 3.77 12.17 0.98
CA ILE A 81 4.50 12.79 -0.13
C ILE A 81 5.96 13.04 0.23
N ASN A 82 6.26 13.46 1.47
CA ASN A 82 7.64 13.54 1.96
C ASN A 82 8.33 12.18 1.84
N GLY A 83 7.76 11.13 2.45
CA GLY A 83 8.33 9.78 2.39
C GLY A 83 8.52 9.26 0.96
N LEU A 84 7.55 9.47 0.07
CA LEU A 84 7.64 9.03 -1.34
C LEU A 84 8.77 9.73 -2.10
N THR A 85 9.02 11.01 -1.82
CA THR A 85 9.94 11.84 -2.61
C THR A 85 11.33 11.98 -1.99
N GLU A 86 11.45 11.85 -0.67
CA GLU A 86 12.72 11.96 0.06
C GLU A 86 13.46 10.62 0.17
N MET A 87 12.77 9.47 0.20
CA MET A 87 13.39 8.14 0.21
C MET A 87 13.86 7.69 -1.19
N THR A 88 14.41 8.63 -1.96
CA THR A 88 14.84 8.44 -3.36
C THR A 88 16.30 8.82 -3.57
N ASP A 89 16.99 8.27 -4.56
CA ASP A 89 18.37 8.62 -4.90
C ASP A 89 18.39 9.67 -6.03
N PRO A 90 18.74 10.94 -5.74
CA PRO A 90 18.81 11.97 -6.77
C PRO A 90 19.86 11.72 -7.85
N CYS A 91 20.85 10.87 -7.59
CA CYS A 91 21.89 10.47 -8.56
C CYS A 91 21.49 9.28 -9.43
N ALA A 92 20.33 8.68 -9.16
CA ALA A 92 19.71 7.61 -9.93
C ALA A 92 18.30 7.98 -10.41
N ASP A 93 18.11 9.20 -10.95
CA ASP A 93 16.81 9.71 -11.42
C ASP A 93 15.70 9.66 -10.37
N CYS A 94 16.04 9.97 -9.11
CA CYS A 94 15.15 9.85 -7.97
C CYS A 94 14.57 8.42 -7.81
N GLU A 95 15.34 7.39 -8.15
CA GLU A 95 14.97 6.00 -7.90
C GLU A 95 14.73 5.77 -6.40
N GLN A 96 13.68 5.03 -6.07
CA GLN A 96 13.36 4.70 -4.69
C GLN A 96 14.46 3.81 -4.06
N TYR A 97 14.87 4.09 -2.83
CA TYR A 97 15.55 3.07 -2.00
C TYR A 97 14.50 2.11 -1.44
N PHE A 98 14.59 0.81 -1.72
CA PHE A 98 13.58 -0.12 -1.22
C PHE A 98 13.58 -0.26 0.30
N TRP A 99 14.76 -0.28 0.92
CA TRP A 99 14.89 -0.48 2.37
C TRP A 99 15.26 0.79 3.11
N VAL A 100 14.74 0.92 4.33
CA VAL A 100 15.34 1.77 5.36
C VAL A 100 15.65 0.93 6.59
N LYS A 101 16.92 0.93 7.00
CA LYS A 101 17.42 0.13 8.11
C LYS A 101 17.80 1.03 9.29
N PHE A 102 16.90 1.13 10.26
CA PHE A 102 17.11 1.90 11.49
C PHE A 102 18.02 1.21 12.52
N SER A 103 18.27 -0.09 12.35
CA SER A 103 19.20 -0.88 13.18
C SER A 103 20.68 -0.74 12.79
N ARG A 104 20.98 0.20 11.91
CA ARG A 104 22.31 0.51 11.41
C ARG A 104 22.85 1.76 12.09
N ASP A 105 24.17 1.80 12.32
CA ASP A 105 24.86 3.01 12.79
C ASP A 105 26.01 3.36 11.85
N PRO A 106 25.86 4.37 10.98
CA PRO A 106 24.69 5.25 10.86
C PRO A 106 23.46 4.55 10.24
N VAL A 107 22.26 5.11 10.45
CA VAL A 107 21.03 4.69 9.75
C VAL A 107 21.25 4.78 8.25
N VAL A 108 20.77 3.78 7.49
CA VAL A 108 20.91 3.77 6.02
C VAL A 108 19.61 3.48 5.30
N MET A 109 19.48 4.04 4.10
CA MET A 109 18.57 3.57 3.06
C MET A 109 19.35 2.73 2.07
N VAL A 110 18.73 1.67 1.50
CA VAL A 110 19.43 0.65 0.72
C VAL A 110 18.70 0.36 -0.58
N HIS A 111 19.45 0.36 -1.68
CA HIS A 111 19.02 -0.08 -2.99
C HIS A 111 19.15 -1.60 -3.15
N ASP A 112 18.21 -2.22 -3.84
CA ASP A 112 18.32 -3.57 -4.38
C ASP A 112 17.38 -3.79 -5.59
N PHE A 113 17.21 -5.03 -6.06
CA PHE A 113 16.29 -5.38 -7.14
C PHE A 113 14.86 -4.85 -6.91
N SER A 114 14.41 -4.82 -5.65
CA SER A 114 13.06 -4.47 -5.24
C SER A 114 12.75 -2.98 -5.40
N ASP A 115 13.73 -2.14 -5.71
CA ASP A 115 13.54 -0.73 -6.07
C ASP A 115 12.57 -0.57 -7.26
N GLY A 116 12.38 -1.60 -8.10
CA GLY A 116 11.31 -1.64 -9.13
C GLY A 116 9.89 -1.45 -8.58
N CYS A 117 9.70 -1.61 -7.27
CA CYS A 117 8.48 -1.22 -6.56
C CYS A 117 8.19 0.29 -6.63
N GLN A 118 9.13 1.12 -7.09
CA GLN A 118 8.92 2.53 -7.43
C GLN A 118 7.69 2.74 -8.31
N THR A 119 7.32 1.76 -9.15
CA THR A 119 6.08 1.81 -9.94
C THR A 119 4.81 2.02 -9.08
N LYS A 120 4.80 1.63 -7.80
CA LYS A 120 3.73 2.00 -6.84
C LYS A 120 3.78 3.50 -6.49
N PHE A 121 4.97 4.08 -6.35
CA PHE A 121 5.15 5.51 -6.05
C PHE A 121 4.71 6.39 -7.24
N LEU A 122 4.98 5.94 -8.47
CA LEU A 122 4.56 6.63 -9.70
C LEU A 122 3.04 6.84 -9.77
N GLU A 123 2.27 5.84 -9.33
CA GLU A 123 0.80 5.91 -9.25
C GLU A 123 0.34 6.74 -8.04
N ALA A 124 0.95 6.52 -6.87
CA ALA A 124 0.48 7.08 -5.62
C ALA A 124 0.74 8.58 -5.46
N LEU A 125 1.89 9.08 -5.93
CA LEU A 125 2.27 10.48 -5.79
C LEU A 125 1.23 11.47 -6.37
N PRO A 126 0.80 11.35 -7.64
CA PRO A 126 -0.20 12.25 -8.19
C PRO A 126 -1.55 12.16 -7.45
N LEU A 127 -1.93 10.98 -6.95
CA LEU A 127 -3.15 10.81 -6.16
C LEU A 127 -3.05 11.59 -4.84
N LEU A 128 -1.95 11.48 -4.10
CA LEU A 128 -1.77 12.20 -2.83
C LEU A 128 -1.64 13.72 -3.00
N ARG A 129 -1.08 14.17 -4.14
CA ARG A 129 -1.06 15.59 -4.48
C ARG A 129 -2.45 16.13 -4.77
N ILE A 130 -3.38 15.33 -5.32
CA ILE A 130 -4.81 15.69 -5.41
C ILE A 130 -5.44 15.79 -4.02
N VAL A 131 -5.11 14.87 -3.10
CA VAL A 131 -5.64 14.89 -1.73
C VAL A 131 -5.25 16.16 -0.97
N SER A 132 -3.96 16.53 -1.04
CA SER A 132 -3.35 17.55 -0.17
C SER A 132 -3.12 18.91 -0.83
N GLY A 133 -3.03 18.94 -2.16
CA GLY A 133 -2.52 20.08 -2.92
C GLY A 133 -1.03 20.32 -2.75
N SER A 134 -0.30 19.44 -2.04
CA SER A 134 1.12 19.66 -1.74
C SER A 134 1.97 19.66 -3.02
N ASN A 135 2.80 20.69 -3.18
CA ASN A 135 3.84 20.79 -4.20
C ASN A 135 5.24 20.44 -3.66
N LEU A 136 5.32 19.87 -2.46
CA LEU A 136 6.57 19.40 -1.86
C LEU A 136 7.30 18.49 -2.84
N ASN A 137 8.58 18.80 -3.09
CA ASN A 137 9.43 18.06 -4.02
C ASN A 137 8.86 17.86 -5.43
N SER A 138 8.12 18.85 -5.95
CA SER A 138 7.51 18.78 -7.29
C SER A 138 8.49 18.58 -8.45
N GLN A 139 9.79 18.77 -8.24
CA GLN A 139 10.83 18.40 -9.20
C GLN A 139 10.92 16.89 -9.47
N VAL A 140 10.43 16.04 -8.56
CA VAL A 140 10.46 14.57 -8.70
C VAL A 140 9.45 14.08 -9.76
N ASP A 141 8.26 14.68 -9.82
CA ASP A 141 7.19 14.30 -10.76
C ASP A 141 7.66 14.20 -12.23
N PRO A 142 8.31 15.23 -12.82
CA PRO A 142 8.79 15.14 -14.19
C PRO A 142 9.93 14.13 -14.36
N VAL A 143 10.83 13.97 -13.39
CA VAL A 143 11.94 13.00 -13.48
C VAL A 143 11.39 11.58 -13.57
N TRP A 144 10.47 11.23 -12.67
CA TRP A 144 9.83 9.93 -12.63
C TRP A 144 9.04 9.58 -13.89
N MET A 145 8.30 10.53 -14.46
CA MET A 145 7.57 10.28 -15.69
C MET A 145 8.48 10.27 -16.93
N GLN A 146 9.61 10.98 -16.90
CA GLN A 146 10.66 10.80 -17.92
C GLN A 146 11.25 9.40 -17.84
N THR A 147 11.61 8.93 -16.64
CA THR A 147 12.09 7.57 -16.40
C THR A 147 11.08 6.53 -16.89
N ALA A 148 9.79 6.70 -16.55
CA ALA A 148 8.75 5.79 -17.00
C ALA A 148 8.66 5.67 -18.53
N LEU A 149 8.78 6.78 -19.26
CA LEU A 149 8.78 6.81 -20.72
C LEU A 149 10.10 6.29 -21.34
N LYS A 150 11.25 6.56 -20.71
CA LYS A 150 12.57 6.02 -21.12
C LYS A 150 12.65 4.51 -20.93
N SER A 151 11.86 3.95 -20.01
CA SER A 151 11.74 2.52 -19.75
C SER A 151 10.78 1.79 -20.70
N ILE A 152 10.07 2.49 -21.60
CA ILE A 152 9.22 1.82 -22.60
C ILE A 152 10.09 1.27 -23.73
N GLY A 153 10.07 -0.06 -23.85
CA GLY A 153 10.82 -0.79 -24.86
C GLY A 153 10.23 -0.69 -26.27
N PRO A 154 10.95 -1.20 -27.28
CA PRO A 154 10.53 -1.11 -28.68
C PRO A 154 9.24 -1.88 -28.98
N ASP A 155 8.91 -2.89 -28.17
CA ASP A 155 7.67 -3.67 -28.26
C ASP A 155 6.53 -3.14 -27.38
N GLY A 156 6.76 -2.04 -26.65
CA GLY A 156 5.74 -1.36 -25.84
C GLY A 156 5.69 -1.79 -24.37
N LEU A 157 6.45 -2.79 -23.92
CA LEU A 157 6.50 -3.14 -22.49
C LEU A 157 7.33 -2.15 -21.67
N TYR A 158 7.12 -2.16 -20.36
CA TYR A 158 7.95 -1.45 -19.39
C TYR A 158 9.17 -2.31 -19.00
N TYR A 159 10.38 -1.76 -19.14
CA TYR A 159 11.65 -2.43 -18.89
C TYR A 159 12.37 -1.85 -17.67
N LEU A 160 12.93 -2.75 -16.86
CA LEU A 160 13.96 -2.44 -15.88
C LEU A 160 15.34 -2.64 -16.50
N THR A 161 16.28 -1.80 -16.10
CA THR A 161 17.67 -1.85 -16.58
C THR A 161 18.63 -2.29 -15.49
N THR A 162 19.71 -2.96 -15.88
CA THR A 162 20.89 -3.23 -15.03
C THR A 162 22.09 -2.36 -15.43
N ASN A 163 22.01 -1.65 -16.57
CA ASN A 163 23.08 -0.79 -17.08
C ASN A 163 23.29 0.42 -16.16
N ASN A 164 24.49 0.52 -15.57
CA ASN A 164 24.84 1.54 -14.59
C ASN A 164 23.88 1.57 -13.38
N ARG A 165 23.25 0.42 -13.10
CA ARG A 165 22.34 0.20 -11.97
C ARG A 165 22.72 -1.12 -11.28
N PRO A 166 23.93 -1.23 -10.70
CA PRO A 166 24.48 -2.50 -10.21
C PRO A 166 23.70 -3.09 -9.03
N TRP A 167 22.96 -2.29 -8.28
CA TRP A 167 22.09 -2.78 -7.21
C TRP A 167 20.84 -3.52 -7.71
N ALA A 168 20.45 -3.32 -8.98
CA ALA A 168 19.42 -4.11 -9.65
C ALA A 168 19.71 -5.61 -9.59
N LEU A 169 20.98 -5.95 -9.38
CA LEU A 169 21.51 -7.30 -9.32
C LEU A 169 21.57 -7.89 -7.89
N LEU A 170 21.00 -7.19 -6.90
CA LEU A 170 21.01 -7.61 -5.50
C LEU A 170 19.61 -8.04 -5.07
N GLY A 171 19.48 -9.08 -4.25
CA GLY A 171 18.24 -9.37 -3.54
C GLY A 171 17.14 -10.11 -4.31
N GLY A 172 17.28 -10.38 -5.63
CA GLY A 172 16.34 -11.26 -6.34
C GLY A 172 16.60 -11.40 -7.84
N TRP A 173 16.15 -12.52 -8.43
CA TRP A 173 16.28 -12.83 -9.86
C TRP A 173 15.06 -13.60 -10.38
N GLY A 174 14.64 -13.29 -11.61
CA GLY A 174 13.43 -13.83 -12.21
C GLY A 174 13.73 -14.83 -13.32
N ASP A 175 14.24 -15.99 -12.94
CA ASP A 175 14.45 -17.10 -13.87
C ASP A 175 13.11 -17.70 -14.35
N PRO A 176 13.02 -18.14 -15.62
CA PRO A 176 14.01 -17.93 -16.69
C PRO A 176 13.90 -16.54 -17.34
N VAL A 177 14.92 -16.15 -18.09
CA VAL A 177 14.85 -15.02 -19.03
C VAL A 177 14.38 -15.50 -20.39
N TRP A 178 13.22 -15.06 -20.84
CA TRP A 178 12.67 -15.34 -22.16
C TRP A 178 13.30 -14.46 -23.25
N LYS A 179 13.72 -15.11 -24.34
CA LYS A 179 14.36 -14.51 -25.51
C LYS A 179 13.39 -14.34 -26.68
N SER A 180 13.80 -13.53 -27.67
CA SER A 180 12.98 -13.27 -28.87
C SER A 180 12.79 -14.47 -29.78
N ASP A 181 13.68 -15.46 -29.74
CA ASP A 181 13.57 -16.73 -30.46
C ASP A 181 12.71 -17.78 -29.72
N GLY A 182 12.17 -17.45 -28.54
CA GLY A 182 11.38 -18.36 -27.72
C GLY A 182 12.20 -19.24 -26.78
N SER A 183 13.53 -19.16 -26.82
CA SER A 183 14.39 -19.84 -25.84
C SER A 183 14.33 -19.15 -24.47
N ALA A 184 14.73 -19.89 -23.44
CA ALA A 184 14.81 -19.39 -22.07
C ALA A 184 16.18 -19.74 -21.48
N ILE A 185 16.79 -18.80 -20.77
CA ILE A 185 18.10 -18.98 -20.11
C ILE A 185 18.05 -18.52 -18.67
N ASN A 186 19.01 -18.94 -17.84
CA ASN A 186 19.10 -18.42 -16.47
C ASN A 186 19.63 -16.98 -16.49
N PHE A 187 19.08 -16.11 -15.66
CA PHE A 187 19.44 -14.71 -15.51
C PHE A 187 20.95 -14.53 -15.27
N SER A 188 21.55 -15.43 -14.48
CA SER A 188 22.99 -15.46 -14.17
C SER A 188 23.88 -15.86 -15.35
N GLU A 189 23.34 -16.55 -16.36
CA GLU A 189 24.07 -16.98 -17.56
C GLU A 189 24.11 -15.88 -18.63
N THR A 190 23.49 -14.72 -18.36
CA THR A 190 23.24 -13.69 -19.36
C THR A 190 24.06 -12.42 -19.16
N SER A 191 24.22 -11.65 -20.24
CA SER A 191 24.48 -10.22 -20.19
C SER A 191 23.18 -9.41 -20.28
N VAL A 192 22.08 -9.87 -19.67
CA VAL A 192 20.77 -9.19 -19.73
C VAL A 192 20.90 -7.84 -19.08
N THR A 193 20.69 -6.81 -19.89
CA THR A 193 20.76 -5.42 -19.45
C THR A 193 19.42 -4.73 -19.39
N GLN A 194 18.40 -5.31 -20.04
CA GLN A 194 17.02 -4.82 -20.08
C GLN A 194 16.07 -6.01 -19.95
N PHE A 195 15.15 -5.96 -19.00
CA PHE A 195 14.12 -6.99 -18.85
C PHE A 195 12.80 -6.40 -18.38
N SER A 196 11.70 -7.00 -18.83
CA SER A 196 10.35 -6.64 -18.43
C SER A 196 9.78 -7.70 -17.49
N VAL A 197 8.93 -7.24 -16.56
CA VAL A 197 8.11 -8.10 -15.70
C VAL A 197 6.65 -7.63 -15.86
N PRO A 198 5.69 -8.52 -16.18
CA PRO A 198 4.30 -8.14 -16.39
C PRO A 198 3.71 -7.34 -15.22
N THR A 199 4.06 -7.71 -13.98
CA THR A 199 3.65 -7.00 -12.75
C THR A 199 3.96 -5.50 -12.79
N PHE A 200 5.16 -5.11 -13.25
CA PHE A 200 5.56 -3.70 -13.35
C PHE A 200 4.89 -3.00 -14.53
N CYS A 201 4.57 -3.72 -15.60
CA CYS A 201 3.73 -3.18 -16.68
C CYS A 201 2.34 -2.81 -16.15
N GLY A 202 1.70 -3.71 -15.39
CA GLY A 202 0.40 -3.45 -14.76
C GLY A 202 0.38 -2.18 -13.90
N ARG A 203 1.38 -2.02 -13.04
CA ARG A 203 1.54 -0.80 -12.21
C ARG A 203 1.76 0.47 -13.04
N THR A 204 2.57 0.37 -14.09
CA THR A 204 2.87 1.50 -14.98
C THR A 204 1.62 1.92 -15.77
N ILE A 205 0.77 0.97 -16.18
CA ILE A 205 -0.55 1.26 -16.79
C ILE A 205 -1.40 2.09 -15.83
N GLY A 206 -1.50 1.69 -14.55
CA GLY A 206 -2.23 2.45 -13.53
C GLY A 206 -1.71 3.88 -13.38
N ALA A 207 -0.39 4.05 -13.24
CA ALA A 207 0.25 5.36 -13.15
C ALA A 207 -0.04 6.23 -14.39
N MET A 208 0.20 5.74 -15.60
CA MET A 208 -0.05 6.48 -16.84
C MET A 208 -1.55 6.79 -17.05
N THR A 209 -2.44 5.95 -16.53
CA THR A 209 -3.89 6.19 -16.54
C THR A 209 -4.24 7.41 -15.68
N VAL A 210 -3.60 7.59 -14.51
CA VAL A 210 -3.78 8.81 -13.70
C VAL A 210 -3.41 10.05 -14.52
N TYR A 211 -2.24 10.05 -15.18
CA TYR A 211 -1.82 11.19 -15.98
C TYR A 211 -2.77 11.46 -17.16
N TYR A 212 -3.19 10.41 -17.89
CA TYR A 212 -4.19 10.55 -18.94
C TYR A 212 -5.50 11.17 -18.44
N LEU A 213 -5.98 10.79 -17.26
CA LEU A 213 -7.22 11.35 -16.70
C LEU A 213 -7.09 12.83 -16.36
N ARG A 214 -5.87 13.30 -16.02
CA ARG A 214 -5.57 14.69 -15.64
C ARG A 214 -5.37 15.62 -16.84
N ASP A 215 -4.62 15.20 -17.87
CA ASP A 215 -4.28 16.06 -19.01
C ASP A 215 -4.92 15.67 -20.35
N ARG A 216 -5.50 14.46 -20.44
CA ARG A 216 -6.04 13.86 -21.68
C ARG A 216 -5.03 13.79 -22.82
N ASN A 217 -3.73 13.80 -22.51
CA ASN A 217 -2.67 13.74 -23.50
C ASN A 217 -2.67 12.36 -24.19
N PRO A 218 -2.78 12.30 -25.54
CA PRO A 218 -2.81 11.05 -26.28
C PRO A 218 -1.54 10.21 -26.13
N LEU A 219 -0.40 10.80 -25.72
CA LEU A 219 0.83 10.09 -25.41
C LEU A 219 0.61 8.94 -24.42
N TRP A 220 -0.03 9.24 -23.29
CA TRP A 220 -0.28 8.25 -22.24
C TRP A 220 -1.17 7.14 -22.76
N LYS A 221 -2.25 7.52 -23.45
CA LYS A 221 -3.21 6.59 -24.05
C LYS A 221 -2.51 5.61 -25.00
N GLN A 222 -1.76 6.12 -25.97
CA GLN A 222 -1.06 5.30 -26.98
C GLN A 222 -0.01 4.39 -26.34
N THR A 223 0.74 4.90 -25.35
CA THR A 223 1.74 4.11 -24.64
C THR A 223 1.11 2.94 -23.90
N ILE A 224 -0.01 3.18 -23.20
CA ILE A 224 -0.77 2.14 -22.49
C ILE A 224 -1.34 1.12 -23.47
N GLU A 225 -2.00 1.55 -24.55
CA GLU A 225 -2.64 0.62 -25.50
C GLU A 225 -1.61 -0.29 -26.19
N ASN A 226 -0.43 0.24 -26.55
CA ASN A 226 0.68 -0.56 -27.08
C ASN A 226 1.21 -1.57 -26.05
N MET A 227 1.34 -1.16 -24.78
CA MET A 227 1.75 -2.06 -23.70
C MET A 227 0.74 -3.20 -23.50
N ILE A 228 -0.56 -2.89 -23.52
CA ILE A 228 -1.64 -3.88 -23.38
C ILE A 228 -1.66 -4.84 -24.57
N GLU A 229 -1.49 -4.34 -25.79
CA GLU A 229 -1.41 -5.18 -26.99
C GLU A 229 -0.25 -6.16 -26.88
N ARG A 230 0.92 -5.67 -26.43
CA ARG A 230 2.09 -6.53 -26.24
C ARG A 230 1.92 -7.54 -25.11
N LEU A 231 1.28 -7.17 -24.01
CA LEU A 231 0.92 -8.10 -22.93
C LEU A 231 -0.06 -9.17 -23.44
N ASN A 232 -1.02 -8.83 -24.30
CA ASN A 232 -1.92 -9.82 -24.91
C ASN A 232 -1.15 -10.83 -25.77
N GLN A 233 -0.16 -10.38 -26.54
CA GLN A 233 0.68 -11.26 -27.37
C GLN A 233 1.59 -12.17 -26.54
N LEU A 234 2.03 -11.68 -25.37
CA LEU A 234 2.92 -12.43 -24.48
C LEU A 234 2.18 -13.46 -23.61
N ALA A 235 0.92 -13.20 -23.28
CA ALA A 235 0.11 -14.11 -22.50
C ALA A 235 -0.16 -15.40 -23.29
N VAL A 236 0.02 -16.55 -22.62
CA VAL A 236 -0.32 -17.85 -23.18
C VAL A 236 -1.83 -18.01 -23.12
N ASP A 237 -2.49 -17.88 -24.27
CA ASP A 237 -3.93 -17.97 -24.40
C ASP A 237 -4.41 -19.43 -24.46
N LYS A 238 -5.32 -19.82 -23.57
CA LYS A 238 -5.93 -21.15 -23.52
C LYS A 238 -7.43 -21.11 -23.83
N GLY A 239 -7.92 -20.03 -24.43
CA GLY A 239 -9.33 -19.79 -24.72
C GLY A 239 -9.98 -18.93 -23.64
N ASP A 240 -10.56 -19.56 -22.63
CA ASP A 240 -11.34 -18.87 -21.59
C ASP A 240 -10.47 -18.21 -20.50
N TYR A 241 -9.20 -18.62 -20.42
CA TYR A 241 -8.20 -18.04 -19.51
C TYR A 241 -6.86 -17.84 -20.24
N ALA A 242 -5.98 -17.08 -19.61
CA ALA A 242 -4.62 -16.86 -20.06
C ALA A 242 -3.69 -16.67 -18.86
N TYR A 243 -2.40 -16.89 -19.06
CA TYR A 243 -1.38 -16.68 -18.03
C TYR A 243 -0.10 -16.14 -18.65
N PHE A 244 0.73 -15.48 -17.84
CA PHE A 244 2.12 -15.22 -18.19
C PHE A 244 2.97 -16.38 -17.68
N PRO A 245 3.98 -16.87 -18.43
CA PRO A 245 4.91 -17.85 -17.89
C PRO A 245 5.74 -17.23 -16.75
N MET A 246 6.36 -18.09 -15.94
CA MET A 246 7.36 -17.64 -14.95
C MET A 246 8.53 -16.96 -15.63
N GLY A 247 9.15 -16.00 -14.95
CA GLY A 247 10.40 -15.38 -15.38
C GLY A 247 10.27 -13.92 -15.82
N VAL A 248 11.29 -13.45 -16.55
CA VAL A 248 11.37 -12.09 -17.10
C VAL A 248 11.57 -12.11 -18.61
N PHE A 249 11.32 -10.98 -19.27
CA PHE A 249 11.23 -10.93 -20.72
C PHE A 249 12.21 -9.91 -21.29
N GLU A 250 13.09 -10.33 -22.21
CA GLU A 250 13.87 -9.39 -23.02
C GLU A 250 13.00 -8.65 -24.05
N PRO A 251 13.52 -7.58 -24.67
CA PRO A 251 12.86 -6.92 -25.81
C PRO A 251 12.42 -7.91 -26.90
N ASN A 252 11.14 -7.86 -27.25
CA ASN A 252 10.53 -8.75 -28.25
C ASN A 252 10.56 -10.24 -27.89
N ALA A 253 10.65 -10.59 -26.59
CA ALA A 253 10.61 -11.99 -26.14
C ALA A 253 9.40 -12.75 -26.69
N SER A 254 9.60 -14.01 -27.04
CA SER A 254 8.52 -14.93 -27.43
C SER A 254 8.42 -16.04 -26.40
N VAL A 255 7.24 -16.62 -26.27
CA VAL A 255 6.96 -17.69 -25.30
C VAL A 255 6.36 -18.88 -26.04
N PRO A 256 6.89 -20.10 -25.85
CA PRO A 256 6.29 -21.30 -26.43
C PRO A 256 4.84 -21.50 -25.93
N PRO A 257 3.89 -21.86 -26.81
CA PRO A 257 2.48 -22.00 -26.43
C PRO A 257 2.21 -23.16 -25.45
N ASP A 258 3.15 -24.09 -25.34
CA ASP A 258 3.12 -25.27 -24.45
C ASP A 258 3.92 -25.08 -23.16
N VAL A 259 4.46 -23.87 -22.91
CA VAL A 259 5.16 -23.56 -21.67
C VAL A 259 4.29 -23.86 -20.44
N SER A 260 4.92 -24.39 -19.40
CA SER A 260 4.29 -24.70 -18.13
C SER A 260 3.55 -23.49 -17.57
N MET A 261 2.27 -23.72 -17.24
CA MET A 261 1.44 -22.74 -16.55
C MET A 261 1.91 -22.61 -15.09
N PRO A 262 2.22 -21.39 -14.61
CA PRO A 262 2.52 -21.20 -13.21
C PRO A 262 1.32 -21.57 -12.33
N ILE A 263 1.60 -22.00 -11.10
CA ILE A 263 0.58 -22.20 -10.06
C ILE A 263 1.09 -21.59 -8.76
N GLY A 264 0.28 -21.60 -7.72
CA GLY A 264 0.68 -21.09 -6.41
C GLY A 264 1.01 -19.60 -6.47
N MET A 265 2.06 -19.18 -5.77
CA MET A 265 2.47 -17.77 -5.71
C MET A 265 2.78 -17.20 -7.11
N GLY A 266 3.36 -18.02 -7.99
CA GLY A 266 3.69 -17.62 -9.36
C GLY A 266 2.46 -17.14 -10.14
N SER A 267 1.30 -17.74 -9.88
CA SER A 267 0.02 -17.31 -10.48
C SER A 267 -0.44 -15.95 -9.97
N GLY A 268 -0.27 -15.68 -8.67
CA GLY A 268 -0.73 -14.46 -7.98
C GLY A 268 -0.13 -13.17 -8.55
N ASN A 269 1.07 -13.22 -9.14
CA ASN A 269 1.75 -12.07 -9.74
C ASN A 269 0.92 -11.33 -10.80
N CYS A 270 0.01 -12.02 -11.50
CA CYS A 270 -0.86 -11.36 -12.48
C CYS A 270 -1.89 -10.41 -11.85
N GLY A 271 -2.13 -10.45 -10.54
CA GLY A 271 -3.05 -9.57 -9.82
C GLY A 271 -2.77 -8.07 -10.02
N TRP A 272 -1.49 -7.68 -10.05
CA TRP A 272 -1.05 -6.32 -10.36
C TRP A 272 -1.38 -5.91 -11.80
N VAL A 273 -1.32 -6.87 -12.73
CA VAL A 273 -1.67 -6.66 -14.14
C VAL A 273 -3.17 -6.48 -14.29
N ILE A 274 -3.97 -7.35 -13.64
CA ILE A 274 -5.44 -7.26 -13.64
C ILE A 274 -5.87 -5.87 -13.14
N GLN A 275 -5.29 -5.40 -12.03
CA GLN A 275 -5.62 -4.08 -11.47
C GLN A 275 -5.36 -2.95 -12.49
N GLY A 276 -4.16 -2.88 -13.09
CA GLY A 276 -3.85 -1.83 -14.07
C GLY A 276 -4.74 -1.89 -15.32
N LEU A 277 -5.04 -3.09 -15.82
CA LEU A 277 -5.94 -3.28 -16.95
C LEU A 277 -7.38 -2.84 -16.63
N ALA A 278 -7.88 -3.19 -15.45
CA ALA A 278 -9.21 -2.84 -14.99
C ALA A 278 -9.38 -1.32 -14.82
N GLN A 279 -8.40 -0.70 -14.17
CA GLN A 279 -8.28 0.75 -14.01
C GLN A 279 -8.33 1.47 -15.37
N TYR A 280 -7.56 1.00 -16.35
CA TYR A 280 -7.56 1.60 -17.69
C TYR A 280 -8.87 1.38 -18.44
N TYR A 281 -9.44 0.17 -18.36
CA TYR A 281 -10.75 -0.12 -18.96
C TYR A 281 -11.85 0.75 -18.36
N GLN A 282 -11.89 0.92 -17.03
CA GLN A 282 -12.83 1.82 -16.36
C GLN A 282 -12.71 3.27 -16.86
N ALA A 283 -11.48 3.72 -17.14
CA ALA A 283 -11.22 5.08 -17.60
C ALA A 283 -11.56 5.33 -19.09
N THR A 284 -11.56 4.28 -19.93
CA THR A 284 -11.55 4.44 -21.41
C THR A 284 -12.52 3.57 -22.18
N GLY A 285 -12.98 2.46 -21.61
CA GLY A 285 -13.70 1.41 -22.33
C GLY A 285 -12.82 0.57 -23.28
N TYR A 286 -11.49 0.59 -23.15
CA TYR A 286 -10.59 -0.15 -24.04
C TYR A 286 -10.74 -1.67 -23.88
N GLU A 287 -11.50 -2.28 -24.80
CA GLU A 287 -11.90 -3.69 -24.74
C GLU A 287 -10.75 -4.70 -24.62
N PRO A 288 -9.58 -4.54 -25.27
CA PRO A 288 -8.46 -5.45 -25.08
C PRO A 288 -7.99 -5.53 -23.62
N ALA A 289 -8.07 -4.44 -22.85
CA ALA A 289 -7.76 -4.46 -21.42
C ALA A 289 -8.77 -5.32 -20.64
N ARG A 290 -10.07 -5.13 -20.89
CA ARG A 290 -11.13 -5.91 -20.24
C ARG A 290 -11.00 -7.40 -20.52
N LYS A 291 -10.73 -7.76 -21.78
CA LYS A 291 -10.59 -9.17 -22.21
C LYS A 291 -9.39 -9.84 -21.52
N LEU A 292 -8.24 -9.19 -21.50
CA LEU A 292 -7.05 -9.73 -20.84
C LEU A 292 -7.26 -9.83 -19.32
N ALA A 293 -7.83 -8.80 -18.69
CA ALA A 293 -8.15 -8.82 -17.26
C ALA A 293 -9.10 -9.96 -16.89
N ARG A 294 -10.15 -10.21 -17.70
CA ARG A 294 -11.04 -11.36 -17.53
C ARG A 294 -10.29 -12.68 -17.57
N LYS A 295 -9.47 -12.89 -18.60
CA LYS A 295 -8.73 -14.16 -18.78
C LYS A 295 -7.77 -14.44 -17.63
N LEU A 296 -7.08 -13.41 -17.13
CA LEU A 296 -6.19 -13.50 -15.97
C LEU A 296 -6.97 -13.74 -14.67
N ALA A 297 -8.15 -13.12 -14.51
CA ALA A 297 -9.02 -13.36 -13.35
C ALA A 297 -9.58 -14.79 -13.32
N VAL A 298 -10.01 -15.33 -14.46
CA VAL A 298 -10.43 -16.74 -14.59
C VAL A 298 -9.26 -17.66 -14.27
N TYR A 299 -8.05 -17.37 -14.77
CA TYR A 299 -6.84 -18.10 -14.43
C TYR A 299 -6.61 -18.16 -12.91
N LEU A 300 -6.65 -17.03 -12.19
CA LEU A 300 -6.46 -17.01 -10.73
C LEU A 300 -7.55 -17.80 -9.99
N LYS A 301 -8.81 -17.64 -10.40
CA LYS A 301 -9.96 -18.29 -9.75
C LYS A 301 -9.96 -19.82 -9.95
N GLU A 302 -9.60 -20.30 -11.14
CA GLU A 302 -9.88 -21.69 -11.55
C GLU A 302 -8.64 -22.55 -11.76
N HIS A 303 -7.51 -21.95 -12.11
CA HIS A 303 -6.35 -22.68 -12.62
C HIS A 303 -5.06 -22.44 -11.82
N GLY A 304 -4.91 -21.25 -11.22
CA GLY A 304 -3.70 -20.85 -10.51
C GLY A 304 -3.47 -21.58 -9.19
N ARG A 305 -4.49 -22.25 -8.62
CA ARG A 305 -4.42 -22.96 -7.32
C ARG A 305 -3.90 -22.09 -6.17
N TRP A 306 -4.12 -20.79 -6.28
CA TRP A 306 -3.78 -19.80 -5.24
C TRP A 306 -4.96 -19.51 -4.32
N TYR A 307 -6.16 -19.76 -4.83
CA TYR A 307 -7.40 -19.74 -4.10
C TYR A 307 -8.13 -21.05 -4.35
N ASP A 308 -8.96 -21.48 -3.41
CA ASP A 308 -9.97 -22.48 -3.72
C ASP A 308 -11.21 -21.85 -4.39
N THR A 309 -12.18 -22.69 -4.74
CA THR A 309 -13.43 -22.27 -5.39
C THR A 309 -14.30 -21.33 -4.54
N GLU A 310 -14.00 -21.21 -3.23
CA GLU A 310 -14.67 -20.31 -2.32
C GLU A 310 -13.87 -19.03 -2.07
N GLY A 311 -12.75 -18.82 -2.76
CA GLY A 311 -11.88 -17.64 -2.60
C GLY A 311 -10.99 -17.70 -1.36
N ARG A 312 -10.90 -18.85 -0.67
CA ARG A 312 -10.02 -18.99 0.50
C ARG A 312 -8.57 -19.11 0.05
N PHE A 313 -7.67 -18.52 0.82
CA PHE A 313 -6.25 -18.43 0.47
C PHE A 313 -5.58 -19.78 0.71
N LEU A 314 -4.90 -20.30 -0.31
CA LEU A 314 -4.22 -21.58 -0.24
C LEU A 314 -2.74 -21.36 0.05
N GLU A 315 -2.16 -22.23 0.87
CA GLU A 315 -0.70 -22.23 1.04
C GLU A 315 0.02 -22.53 -0.28
N GLU A 316 1.32 -22.20 -0.36
CA GLU A 316 2.14 -22.45 -1.56
C GLU A 316 2.01 -23.91 -2.04
N GLN A 317 1.50 -24.08 -3.26
CA GLN A 317 1.21 -25.37 -3.90
C GLN A 317 2.32 -25.82 -4.86
N ASP A 318 3.18 -24.91 -5.32
CA ASP A 318 4.30 -25.26 -6.19
C ASP A 318 5.43 -25.90 -5.36
N PRO A 319 5.73 -27.20 -5.54
CA PRO A 319 6.80 -27.86 -4.80
C PRO A 319 8.19 -27.31 -5.14
N ASN A 320 8.33 -26.62 -6.28
CA ASN A 320 9.59 -26.00 -6.70
C ASN A 320 9.76 -24.58 -6.15
N ASN A 321 8.72 -23.99 -5.54
CA ASN A 321 8.84 -22.69 -4.91
C ASN A 321 9.26 -22.82 -3.44
N SER A 322 10.51 -22.45 -3.15
CA SER A 322 11.08 -22.53 -1.80
C SER A 322 10.81 -21.30 -0.93
N SER A 323 9.92 -20.39 -1.34
CA SER A 323 9.60 -19.12 -0.65
C SER A 323 9.03 -19.28 0.77
N ARG A 324 8.78 -20.52 1.21
CA ARG A 324 8.34 -20.83 2.57
C ARG A 324 9.38 -20.39 3.62
N THR A 325 8.97 -19.52 4.53
CA THR A 325 9.78 -19.10 5.67
C THR A 325 10.06 -20.30 6.60
N PRO A 326 11.13 -20.27 7.43
CA PRO A 326 11.36 -21.30 8.44
C PRO A 326 10.17 -21.48 9.41
N TYR A 327 9.38 -20.43 9.60
CA TYR A 327 8.16 -20.44 10.40
C TYR A 327 7.03 -21.19 9.66
N SER A 328 6.75 -20.84 8.40
CA SER A 328 5.68 -21.47 7.60
C SER A 328 5.94 -22.96 7.30
N LYS A 329 7.20 -23.40 7.27
CA LYS A 329 7.56 -24.83 7.16
C LYS A 329 7.12 -25.68 8.36
N LYS A 330 6.92 -25.08 9.54
CA LYS A 330 6.51 -25.79 10.77
C LYS A 330 4.98 -25.93 10.90
N HIS A 331 4.20 -25.10 10.20
CA HIS A 331 2.74 -24.99 10.35
C HIS A 331 2.00 -25.28 9.04
N LEU A 332 2.27 -26.46 8.46
CA LEU A 332 1.66 -26.90 7.20
C LEU A 332 0.13 -27.03 7.32
N ASN A 333 -0.58 -26.04 6.84
CA ASN A 333 -2.03 -26.06 6.67
C ASN A 333 -2.39 -25.97 5.18
N LYS A 334 -3.59 -26.45 4.82
CA LYS A 334 -4.11 -26.26 3.46
C LYS A 334 -4.31 -24.78 3.14
N TYR A 335 -4.76 -24.01 4.13
CA TYR A 335 -5.06 -22.59 4.03
C TYR A 335 -4.01 -21.77 4.79
N GLY A 336 -3.63 -20.62 4.24
CA GLY A 336 -2.60 -19.77 4.81
C GLY A 336 -1.95 -18.87 3.77
N GLY A 337 -0.63 -18.70 3.89
CA GLY A 337 0.24 -18.01 2.97
C GLY A 337 0.46 -16.53 3.33
N HIS A 338 1.35 -15.90 2.57
CA HIS A 338 1.67 -14.49 2.75
C HIS A 338 0.47 -13.62 2.34
N PHE A 339 0.01 -12.74 3.24
CA PHE A 339 -1.30 -12.12 3.13
C PHE A 339 -1.33 -11.08 2.00
N HIS A 340 -0.31 -10.23 1.85
CA HIS A 340 -0.28 -9.20 0.79
C HIS A 340 -0.41 -9.81 -0.61
N ILE A 341 0.34 -10.88 -0.88
CA ILE A 341 0.36 -11.56 -2.18
C ILE A 341 -0.92 -12.36 -2.46
N HIS A 342 -1.81 -12.51 -1.48
CA HIS A 342 -3.16 -13.04 -1.65
C HIS A 342 -4.23 -11.94 -1.73
N ALA A 343 -4.16 -10.91 -0.88
CA ALA A 343 -5.17 -9.87 -0.82
C ALA A 343 -5.13 -8.97 -2.07
N LEU A 344 -3.93 -8.68 -2.59
CA LEU A 344 -3.78 -7.80 -3.74
C LEU A 344 -4.35 -8.38 -5.05
N PRO A 345 -4.14 -9.66 -5.40
CA PRO A 345 -4.81 -10.22 -6.58
C PRO A 345 -6.34 -10.26 -6.44
N ILE A 346 -6.87 -10.47 -5.23
CA ILE A 346 -8.32 -10.31 -4.96
C ILE A 346 -8.77 -8.87 -5.23
N LEU A 347 -7.97 -7.87 -4.85
CA LEU A 347 -8.24 -6.45 -5.16
C LEU A 347 -8.21 -6.20 -6.68
N GLY A 348 -7.26 -6.78 -7.41
CA GLY A 348 -7.23 -6.72 -8.88
C GLY A 348 -8.49 -7.33 -9.52
N ILE A 349 -8.91 -8.52 -9.05
CA ILE A 349 -10.15 -9.16 -9.51
C ILE A 349 -11.36 -8.29 -9.20
N LEU A 350 -11.43 -7.66 -8.01
CA LEU A 350 -12.50 -6.74 -7.64
C LEU A 350 -12.56 -5.54 -8.59
N ASP A 351 -11.43 -4.91 -8.89
CA ASP A 351 -11.36 -3.77 -9.83
C ASP A 351 -11.88 -4.17 -11.22
N TYR A 352 -11.45 -5.34 -11.72
CA TYR A 352 -11.99 -5.88 -12.99
C TYR A 352 -13.50 -6.10 -12.90
N ALA A 353 -13.95 -6.76 -11.84
CA ALA A 353 -15.33 -7.21 -11.73
C ALA A 353 -16.30 -6.03 -11.56
N LEU A 354 -15.89 -4.96 -10.87
CA LEU A 354 -16.63 -3.70 -10.78
C LEU A 354 -16.70 -3.00 -12.14
N ALA A 355 -15.57 -2.88 -12.85
CA ALA A 355 -15.52 -2.20 -14.14
C ALA A 355 -16.31 -2.95 -15.23
N ALA A 356 -16.22 -4.28 -15.25
CA ALA A 356 -16.89 -5.14 -16.22
C ALA A 356 -18.32 -5.56 -15.82
N ASN A 357 -18.77 -5.21 -14.61
CA ASN A 357 -20.04 -5.68 -14.02
C ASN A 357 -20.14 -7.22 -14.01
N ASP A 358 -19.04 -7.90 -13.68
CA ASP A 358 -18.92 -9.36 -13.66
C ASP A 358 -19.35 -9.90 -12.30
N LYS A 359 -20.63 -10.29 -12.18
CA LYS A 359 -21.24 -10.72 -10.91
C LYS A 359 -20.56 -11.92 -10.26
N GLU A 360 -20.05 -12.84 -11.07
CA GLU A 360 -19.38 -14.04 -10.55
C GLU A 360 -18.05 -13.67 -9.90
N MET A 361 -17.26 -12.81 -10.57
CA MET A 361 -15.99 -12.34 -10.03
C MET A 361 -16.17 -11.37 -8.86
N LEU A 362 -17.26 -10.59 -8.83
CA LEU A 362 -17.62 -9.77 -7.66
C LEU A 362 -17.85 -10.64 -6.43
N GLU A 363 -18.62 -11.73 -6.59
CA GLU A 363 -18.90 -12.66 -5.51
C GLU A 363 -17.63 -13.39 -5.06
N PHE A 364 -16.78 -13.81 -6.00
CA PHE A 364 -15.49 -14.42 -5.68
C PHE A 364 -14.59 -13.48 -4.87
N ALA A 365 -14.46 -12.22 -5.31
CA ALA A 365 -13.66 -11.22 -4.61
C ALA A 365 -14.22 -10.91 -3.20
N ARG A 366 -15.56 -10.83 -3.06
CA ARG A 366 -16.23 -10.66 -1.77
C ARG A 366 -15.88 -11.80 -0.81
N LYS A 367 -15.95 -13.06 -1.27
CA LYS A 367 -15.59 -14.21 -0.45
C LYS A 367 -14.11 -14.22 -0.06
N GLY A 368 -13.21 -13.87 -0.98
CA GLY A 368 -11.78 -13.74 -0.68
C GLY A 368 -11.48 -12.67 0.37
N PHE A 369 -12.13 -11.51 0.27
CA PHE A 369 -12.06 -10.47 1.29
C PHE A 369 -12.58 -10.96 2.66
N GLU A 370 -13.75 -11.60 2.70
CA GLU A 370 -14.32 -12.11 3.95
C GLU A 370 -13.45 -13.21 4.57
N TYR A 371 -12.85 -14.08 3.76
CA TYR A 371 -11.89 -15.06 4.24
C TYR A 371 -10.67 -14.39 4.88
N GLY A 372 -10.03 -13.43 4.19
CA GLY A 372 -8.90 -12.70 4.75
C GLY A 372 -9.25 -11.99 6.07
N ARG A 373 -10.44 -11.35 6.11
CA ARG A 373 -10.97 -10.66 7.29
C ARG A 373 -11.25 -11.60 8.47
N ASP A 374 -11.81 -12.78 8.21
CA ASP A 374 -12.33 -13.70 9.21
C ASP A 374 -11.46 -14.96 9.40
N SER A 375 -10.20 -14.94 8.91
CA SER A 375 -9.24 -16.07 8.99
C SER A 375 -8.87 -16.51 10.41
N GLY A 376 -9.15 -15.68 11.43
CA GLY A 376 -8.88 -15.95 12.84
C GLY A 376 -7.42 -15.73 13.27
N ASN A 377 -6.51 -15.44 12.33
CA ASN A 377 -5.10 -15.16 12.62
C ASN A 377 -4.77 -13.66 12.70
N GLY A 378 -5.70 -12.80 12.32
CA GLY A 378 -5.62 -11.34 12.47
C GLY A 378 -6.62 -10.78 13.49
N SER A 379 -6.71 -9.45 13.57
CA SER A 379 -7.68 -8.71 14.37
C SER A 379 -8.45 -7.72 13.51
N LYS A 380 -9.71 -8.06 13.18
CA LYS A 380 -10.64 -7.13 12.53
C LYS A 380 -11.09 -5.97 13.43
N LEU A 381 -10.81 -6.04 14.73
CA LEU A 381 -11.09 -4.98 15.69
C LEU A 381 -10.20 -3.75 15.44
N VAL A 382 -8.90 -3.98 15.23
CA VAL A 382 -7.90 -2.90 15.07
C VAL A 382 -7.29 -2.81 13.68
N GLY A 383 -7.53 -3.81 12.82
CA GLY A 383 -6.97 -3.86 11.46
C GLY A 383 -5.59 -4.52 11.40
N PHE A 384 -5.28 -5.42 12.33
CA PHE A 384 -4.05 -6.21 12.26
C PHE A 384 -4.29 -7.41 11.34
N PHE A 385 -3.57 -7.49 10.24
CA PHE A 385 -3.56 -8.65 9.34
C PHE A 385 -2.13 -9.19 9.31
N PRO A 386 -1.90 -10.46 9.64
CA PRO A 386 -0.54 -10.96 9.82
C PRO A 386 0.17 -11.13 8.48
N GLU A 387 1.50 -10.96 8.47
CA GLU A 387 2.28 -11.11 7.22
C GLU A 387 2.06 -12.47 6.57
N ASN A 388 2.04 -13.51 7.39
CA ASN A 388 1.66 -14.86 7.00
C ASN A 388 0.44 -15.27 7.84
N ILE A 389 -0.56 -15.85 7.18
CA ILE A 389 -1.81 -16.29 7.82
C ILE A 389 -1.55 -17.56 8.63
N GLU A 390 -0.96 -17.37 9.81
CA GLU A 390 -0.56 -18.42 10.72
C GLU A 390 -0.90 -18.04 12.17
N PRO A 391 -1.20 -19.03 13.04
CA PRO A 391 -1.51 -18.74 14.43
C PRO A 391 -0.38 -18.00 15.13
N ASN A 392 -0.69 -16.87 15.77
CA ASN A 392 0.24 -16.05 16.55
C ASN A 392 1.37 -15.38 15.76
N TYR A 393 1.24 -15.24 14.43
CA TYR A 393 2.24 -14.52 13.64
C TYR A 393 2.39 -13.06 14.13
N PRO A 394 3.60 -12.62 14.53
CA PRO A 394 3.75 -11.47 15.43
C PRO A 394 3.64 -10.10 14.78
N THR A 395 3.78 -10.01 13.45
CA THR A 395 3.83 -8.74 12.72
C THR A 395 2.75 -8.65 11.64
N SER A 396 2.39 -7.41 11.29
CA SER A 396 1.39 -7.09 10.27
C SER A 396 2.01 -6.15 9.24
N GLU A 397 2.28 -6.63 8.03
CA GLU A 397 2.84 -5.77 6.99
C GLU A 397 1.83 -4.68 6.63
N THR A 398 2.27 -3.42 6.48
CA THR A 398 1.34 -2.33 6.14
C THR A 398 0.64 -2.55 4.78
N CYS A 399 1.27 -3.27 3.85
CA CYS A 399 0.63 -3.62 2.59
C CYS A 399 -0.73 -4.33 2.78
N GLU A 400 -0.86 -5.17 3.80
CA GLU A 400 -1.99 -6.08 4.00
C GLU A 400 -3.21 -5.33 4.48
N ILE A 401 -3.00 -4.49 5.48
CA ILE A 401 -4.04 -3.58 5.95
C ILE A 401 -4.45 -2.59 4.85
N ALA A 402 -3.50 -2.12 4.01
CA ALA A 402 -3.82 -1.25 2.88
C ALA A 402 -4.70 -1.97 1.83
N ASP A 403 -4.42 -3.24 1.53
CA ASP A 403 -5.25 -4.04 0.61
C ASP A 403 -6.64 -4.29 1.19
N MET A 404 -6.73 -4.66 2.47
CA MET A 404 -8.00 -4.90 3.14
C MET A 404 -8.86 -3.64 3.22
N ILE A 405 -8.27 -2.48 3.50
CA ILE A 405 -8.96 -1.18 3.44
C ILE A 405 -9.48 -0.91 2.03
N ALA A 406 -8.65 -1.11 1.00
CA ALA A 406 -9.05 -0.91 -0.39
C ALA A 406 -10.22 -1.82 -0.79
N LEU A 407 -10.16 -3.10 -0.44
CA LEU A 407 -11.22 -4.08 -0.66
C LEU A 407 -12.52 -3.68 0.06
N ALA A 408 -12.46 -3.34 1.34
CA ALA A 408 -13.62 -2.93 2.13
C ALA A 408 -14.30 -1.70 1.53
N VAL A 409 -13.52 -0.68 1.16
CA VAL A 409 -14.03 0.54 0.52
C VAL A 409 -14.69 0.23 -0.83
N LYS A 410 -14.00 -0.50 -1.72
CA LYS A 410 -14.49 -0.76 -3.08
C LYS A 410 -15.70 -1.70 -3.11
N LEU A 411 -15.74 -2.73 -2.26
CA LEU A 411 -16.92 -3.58 -2.09
C LEU A 411 -18.13 -2.76 -1.60
N SER A 412 -17.89 -1.82 -0.69
CA SER A 412 -18.96 -0.97 -0.14
C SER A 412 -19.45 0.10 -1.11
N GLN A 413 -18.53 0.71 -1.85
CA GLN A 413 -18.83 1.68 -2.91
C GLN A 413 -19.60 1.01 -4.06
N GLY A 414 -19.20 -0.22 -4.45
CA GLY A 414 -19.85 -1.02 -5.47
C GLY A 414 -21.22 -1.58 -5.06
N GLY A 415 -21.60 -1.46 -3.79
CA GLY A 415 -22.87 -1.99 -3.26
C GLY A 415 -22.90 -3.52 -3.14
N ILE A 416 -21.74 -4.16 -3.05
CA ILE A 416 -21.58 -5.62 -2.96
C ILE A 416 -21.75 -6.11 -1.52
N GLY A 417 -21.36 -5.28 -0.55
CA GLY A 417 -21.59 -5.48 0.88
C GLY A 417 -21.48 -4.15 1.63
N ASP A 418 -21.71 -4.16 2.95
CA ASP A 418 -21.60 -2.98 3.80
C ASP A 418 -20.40 -3.10 4.75
N TYR A 419 -19.21 -2.78 4.23
CA TYR A 419 -17.93 -2.88 4.95
C TYR A 419 -17.32 -1.51 5.31
N TRP A 420 -18.14 -0.45 5.33
CA TRP A 420 -17.66 0.89 5.70
C TRP A 420 -17.11 0.96 7.13
N ASP A 421 -17.64 0.19 8.08
CA ASP A 421 -17.12 0.17 9.45
C ASP A 421 -15.82 -0.63 9.58
N ASP A 422 -15.62 -1.65 8.74
CA ASP A 422 -14.33 -2.32 8.62
C ASP A 422 -13.26 -1.29 8.21
N ALA A 423 -13.51 -0.53 7.13
CA ALA A 423 -12.62 0.53 6.70
C ALA A 423 -12.42 1.63 7.77
N ASP A 424 -13.49 2.09 8.42
CA ASP A 424 -13.41 3.11 9.48
C ASP A 424 -12.53 2.65 10.67
N ARG A 425 -12.72 1.41 11.14
CA ARG A 425 -11.90 0.83 12.23
C ARG A 425 -10.42 0.77 11.83
N TRP A 426 -10.12 0.22 10.67
CA TRP A 426 -8.72 -0.08 10.31
C TRP A 426 -7.94 1.20 10.01
N VAL A 427 -8.57 2.17 9.32
CA VAL A 427 -7.96 3.47 9.00
C VAL A 427 -7.64 4.26 10.27
N ARG A 428 -8.51 4.23 11.29
CA ARG A 428 -8.32 4.95 12.55
C ARG A 428 -7.31 4.31 13.50
N ASN A 429 -7.01 3.03 13.31
CA ASN A 429 -6.23 2.27 14.27
C ASN A 429 -4.87 1.89 13.67
N GLN A 430 -4.63 0.61 13.37
CA GLN A 430 -3.33 0.11 12.95
C GLN A 430 -2.78 0.87 11.72
N PHE A 431 -3.64 1.26 10.77
CA PHE A 431 -3.18 1.90 9.53
C PHE A 431 -2.46 3.22 9.75
N VAL A 432 -3.07 4.13 10.53
CA VAL A 432 -2.46 5.42 10.84
C VAL A 432 -1.27 5.28 11.80
N GLU A 433 -1.30 4.31 12.72
CA GLU A 433 -0.17 4.04 13.61
C GLU A 433 1.06 3.54 12.83
N ASN A 434 0.86 2.82 11.72
CA ASN A 434 1.96 2.36 10.87
C ASN A 434 2.68 3.49 10.10
N GLN A 435 2.15 4.72 10.04
CA GLN A 435 2.82 5.85 9.40
C GLN A 435 3.89 6.44 10.33
N LEU A 436 5.13 6.55 9.85
CA LEU A 436 6.22 7.15 10.61
C LEU A 436 6.04 8.68 10.69
N THR A 437 5.66 9.20 11.85
CA THR A 437 5.40 10.64 12.07
C THR A 437 6.47 11.34 12.91
N ARG A 438 7.33 10.57 13.58
CA ARG A 438 8.41 11.05 14.44
C ARG A 438 9.59 10.08 14.42
N ILE A 439 10.79 10.59 14.67
CA ILE A 439 12.06 9.83 14.55
C ILE A 439 12.96 9.93 15.78
N ASP A 440 12.55 10.68 16.81
CA ASP A 440 13.32 10.84 18.04
C ASP A 440 13.60 9.51 18.74
N TRP A 441 12.67 8.55 18.63
CA TRP A 441 12.84 7.19 19.13
C TRP A 441 13.99 6.42 18.47
N ILE A 442 14.37 6.75 17.22
CA ILE A 442 15.51 6.15 16.52
C ILE A 442 16.81 6.56 17.21
N MET A 443 16.89 7.82 17.65
CA MET A 443 18.06 8.40 18.31
C MET A 443 18.15 8.03 19.81
N THR A 444 17.02 7.73 20.44
CA THR A 444 16.92 7.42 21.88
C THR A 444 16.77 5.94 22.20
N ARG A 445 16.93 5.04 21.20
CA ARG A 445 16.78 3.60 21.36
C ARG A 445 17.59 3.05 22.54
N PRO A 446 16.97 2.33 23.50
CA PRO A 446 17.68 1.68 24.60
C PRO A 446 18.73 0.69 24.08
N GLN A 447 19.96 0.80 24.57
CA GLN A 447 21.08 -0.11 24.22
C GLN A 447 21.23 -1.26 25.23
N ASP A 448 20.18 -1.56 25.99
CA ASP A 448 20.20 -2.42 27.19
C ASP A 448 20.25 -3.94 26.90
N GLY A 449 20.60 -4.33 25.67
CA GLY A 449 20.86 -5.72 25.29
C GLY A 449 19.62 -6.57 24.97
N LEU A 450 18.41 -6.02 25.10
CA LEU A 450 17.16 -6.65 24.66
C LEU A 450 16.71 -6.20 23.26
N VAL A 451 17.34 -5.16 22.72
CA VAL A 451 17.24 -4.70 21.32
C VAL A 451 18.52 -5.14 20.60
N ARG A 452 18.44 -5.49 19.31
CA ARG A 452 19.63 -5.90 18.56
C ARG A 452 20.64 -4.75 18.58
N LYS A 453 21.89 -5.04 18.94
CA LYS A 453 22.97 -4.04 18.88
C LYS A 453 23.02 -3.44 17.48
N LEU A 454 23.11 -2.11 17.41
CA LEU A 454 23.24 -1.41 16.14
C LEU A 454 24.45 -1.96 15.38
N GLU A 455 24.21 -2.32 14.12
CA GLU A 455 25.26 -2.84 13.25
C GLU A 455 26.14 -1.69 12.78
N LYS A 456 27.37 -1.64 13.28
CA LYS A 456 28.39 -0.66 12.87
C LYS A 456 29.27 -1.27 11.76
N ARG A 457 29.07 -0.84 10.52
CA ARG A 457 30.01 -1.05 9.40
C ARG A 457 29.88 0.09 8.41
N PRO A 458 30.89 0.30 7.53
CA PRO A 458 30.82 1.32 6.49
C PRO A 458 29.52 1.24 5.67
N VAL A 459 29.06 2.41 5.22
CA VAL A 459 27.99 2.56 4.23
C VAL A 459 28.45 1.88 2.95
N ALA A 460 27.67 0.91 2.46
CA ALA A 460 27.99 0.16 1.25
C ALA A 460 27.70 0.99 -0.02
N PHE A 461 28.15 0.50 -1.18
CA PHE A 461 28.00 1.22 -2.46
C PHE A 461 26.54 1.43 -2.89
N ASN A 462 25.62 0.60 -2.40
CA ASN A 462 24.18 0.65 -2.66
C ASN A 462 23.41 1.22 -1.45
N GLU A 463 24.10 1.87 -0.52
CA GLU A 463 23.52 2.46 0.69
C GLU A 463 23.78 3.97 0.74
N THR A 464 22.87 4.72 1.36
CA THR A 464 23.11 6.10 1.79
C THR A 464 22.75 6.28 3.25
N SER A 465 23.59 6.99 4.00
CA SER A 465 23.26 7.43 5.37
C SER A 465 22.85 8.90 5.43
N GLU A 466 22.77 9.58 4.29
CA GLU A 466 22.47 11.01 4.27
C GLU A 466 21.04 11.25 4.73
N LYS A 467 20.89 11.79 5.95
CA LYS A 467 19.60 12.13 6.58
C LYS A 467 18.57 11.01 6.48
N ALA A 468 19.03 9.76 6.54
CA ALA A 468 18.20 8.60 6.24
C ALA A 468 16.96 8.50 7.17
N ALA A 469 17.10 8.88 8.44
CA ALA A 469 15.97 8.92 9.37
C ALA A 469 14.98 10.04 9.02
N GLU A 470 15.45 11.27 8.79
CA GLU A 470 14.62 12.43 8.46
C GLU A 470 13.87 12.25 7.14
N ARG A 471 14.54 11.71 6.13
CA ARG A 471 13.98 11.42 4.80
C ARG A 471 12.90 10.34 4.84
N SER A 472 12.87 9.54 5.90
CA SER A 472 11.88 8.47 6.08
C SER A 472 10.55 8.92 6.67
N ILE A 473 10.46 10.18 7.15
CA ILE A 473 9.21 10.71 7.72
C ILE A 473 8.09 10.63 6.68
N GLY A 474 6.95 10.06 7.08
CA GLY A 474 5.78 9.83 6.24
C GLY A 474 5.76 8.48 5.52
N GLY A 475 6.86 7.73 5.55
CA GLY A 475 6.90 6.32 5.15
C GLY A 475 6.11 5.41 6.09
N PHE A 476 5.93 4.14 5.69
CA PHE A 476 5.15 3.17 6.47
C PHE A 476 5.99 1.98 6.93
N ALA A 477 5.66 1.45 8.12
CA ALA A 477 6.36 0.33 8.73
C ALA A 477 6.31 -0.93 7.86
N GLY A 478 7.44 -1.63 7.75
CA GLY A 478 7.51 -2.94 7.10
C GLY A 478 6.87 -4.05 7.93
N TRP A 479 7.21 -4.13 9.22
CA TRP A 479 6.75 -5.21 10.11
C TRP A 479 6.43 -4.73 11.53
N PRO A 480 5.45 -3.84 11.69
CA PRO A 480 4.96 -3.45 13.01
C PRO A 480 4.26 -4.63 13.71
N SER A 481 4.26 -4.60 15.04
CA SER A 481 3.36 -5.44 15.84
C SER A 481 2.02 -4.73 16.06
N ALA A 482 1.11 -5.33 16.82
CA ALA A 482 -0.11 -4.65 17.24
C ALA A 482 0.13 -3.46 18.19
N GLY A 483 1.32 -3.32 18.79
CA GLY A 483 1.60 -2.30 19.81
C GLY A 483 2.87 -1.47 19.59
N ASP A 484 3.70 -1.79 18.60
CA ASP A 484 5.00 -1.16 18.37
C ASP A 484 5.28 -1.06 16.86
N TRP A 485 5.81 0.09 16.43
CA TRP A 485 6.12 0.39 15.04
C TRP A 485 7.28 -0.46 14.49
N ASP A 486 8.30 -0.78 15.30
CA ASP A 486 9.49 -1.52 14.86
C ASP A 486 9.95 -2.55 15.91
N PRO A 487 9.13 -3.56 16.23
CA PRO A 487 9.42 -4.53 17.30
C PRO A 487 10.67 -5.39 17.07
N TYR A 488 11.10 -5.55 15.81
CA TYR A 488 12.17 -6.46 15.40
C TYR A 488 13.22 -5.82 14.48
N ASP A 489 13.37 -4.50 14.53
CA ASP A 489 14.36 -3.79 13.72
C ASP A 489 14.19 -3.99 12.20
N GLY A 490 12.94 -4.15 11.76
CA GLY A 490 12.55 -4.35 10.37
C GLY A 490 12.54 -3.06 9.54
N GLY A 491 12.33 -1.90 10.19
CA GLY A 491 12.35 -0.60 9.53
C GLY A 491 11.28 -0.44 8.44
N ILE A 492 11.66 0.12 7.29
CA ILE A 492 10.76 0.35 6.14
C ILE A 492 11.11 -0.59 5.00
N MET A 493 10.08 -1.23 4.44
CA MET A 493 10.07 -1.78 3.10
C MET A 493 9.15 -0.94 2.24
N ASN A 494 9.68 -0.27 1.22
CA ASN A 494 8.88 0.72 0.50
C ASN A 494 7.77 0.13 -0.40
N CYS A 495 7.64 -1.21 -0.49
CA CYS A 495 6.40 -1.85 -0.94
C CYS A 495 5.19 -1.35 -0.10
N CYS A 496 5.36 -1.24 1.22
CA CYS A 496 4.38 -0.78 2.20
C CYS A 496 4.00 0.68 1.96
N THR A 497 5.00 1.56 1.87
CA THR A 497 4.78 2.99 1.64
C THR A 497 3.97 3.22 0.37
N GLY A 498 4.32 2.55 -0.73
CA GLY A 498 3.60 2.68 -2.00
C GLY A 498 2.18 2.11 -1.96
N ASN A 499 1.95 1.03 -1.20
CA ASN A 499 0.60 0.46 -1.06
C ASN A 499 -0.30 1.32 -0.18
N ALA A 500 0.19 1.72 0.99
CA ALA A 500 -0.51 2.55 1.95
C ALA A 500 -0.86 3.92 1.37
N ALA A 501 0.04 4.52 0.59
CA ALA A 501 -0.21 5.79 -0.09
C ALA A 501 -1.47 5.75 -0.98
N ARG A 502 -1.74 4.64 -1.67
CA ARG A 502 -2.95 4.48 -2.50
C ARG A 502 -4.20 4.25 -1.65
N ALA A 503 -4.08 3.51 -0.55
CA ALA A 503 -5.18 3.32 0.40
C ALA A 503 -5.67 4.64 1.01
N ILE A 504 -4.76 5.59 1.31
CA ILE A 504 -5.14 6.96 1.74
C ILE A 504 -6.10 7.58 0.71
N TYR A 505 -5.76 7.51 -0.58
CA TYR A 505 -6.59 8.04 -1.65
C TYR A 505 -7.94 7.35 -1.74
N TYR A 506 -7.98 6.02 -1.73
CA TYR A 506 -9.23 5.26 -1.85
C TYR A 506 -10.21 5.60 -0.73
N VAL A 507 -9.73 5.73 0.50
CA VAL A 507 -10.55 6.14 1.64
C VAL A 507 -10.99 7.60 1.47
N TRP A 508 -10.05 8.51 1.19
CA TRP A 508 -10.34 9.95 1.07
C TRP A 508 -11.37 10.27 -0.01
N GLU A 509 -11.28 9.59 -1.16
CA GLU A 509 -12.23 9.73 -2.26
C GLU A 509 -13.63 9.31 -1.82
N ASN A 510 -13.72 8.25 -1.02
CA ASN A 510 -14.98 7.63 -0.63
C ASN A 510 -15.56 8.13 0.70
N ILE A 511 -14.92 9.09 1.38
CA ILE A 511 -15.51 9.77 2.56
C ILE A 511 -16.87 10.39 2.19
N ILE A 512 -16.94 11.01 1.01
CA ILE A 512 -18.15 11.68 0.50
C ILE A 512 -18.43 11.29 -0.96
N ASP A 513 -19.71 11.15 -1.31
CA ASP A 513 -20.18 11.08 -2.69
C ASP A 513 -21.19 12.21 -2.95
N TYR A 514 -21.11 12.81 -4.13
CA TYR A 514 -22.04 13.85 -4.56
C TYR A 514 -22.52 13.57 -5.98
N LYS A 515 -23.80 13.19 -6.10
CA LYS A 515 -24.41 12.81 -7.37
C LYS A 515 -25.84 13.36 -7.45
N LYS A 516 -26.19 13.98 -8.58
CA LYS A 516 -27.54 14.52 -8.83
C LYS A 516 -28.07 15.39 -7.67
N ASN A 517 -27.23 16.29 -7.16
CA ASN A 517 -27.52 17.16 -6.01
C ASN A 517 -27.79 16.44 -4.67
N GLN A 518 -27.41 15.17 -4.54
CA GLN A 518 -27.49 14.42 -3.29
C GLN A 518 -26.07 14.26 -2.74
N LEU A 519 -25.87 14.70 -1.50
CA LEU A 519 -24.62 14.51 -0.76
C LEU A 519 -24.77 13.27 0.13
N ARG A 520 -23.83 12.35 0.04
CA ARG A 520 -23.75 11.16 0.89
C ARG A 520 -22.40 11.14 1.58
N ILE A 521 -22.39 10.94 2.89
CA ILE A 521 -21.18 10.83 3.72
C ILE A 521 -21.10 9.39 4.21
N ASN A 522 -20.11 8.65 3.72
CA ASN A 522 -19.92 7.24 4.04
C ASN A 522 -19.03 7.04 5.27
N LEU A 523 -18.04 7.92 5.47
CA LEU A 523 -17.11 7.84 6.60
C LEU A 523 -17.13 9.16 7.36
N LEU A 524 -17.15 9.10 8.69
CA LEU A 524 -17.15 10.30 9.53
C LEU A 524 -15.72 10.77 9.79
N LEU A 525 -15.02 11.21 8.74
CA LEU A 525 -13.65 11.73 8.77
C LEU A 525 -13.61 13.18 8.29
N ASN A 526 -12.55 13.92 8.66
CA ASN A 526 -12.37 15.27 8.17
C ASN A 526 -12.21 15.26 6.64
N ARG A 527 -13.00 16.08 5.94
CA ARG A 527 -12.96 16.19 4.48
C ARG A 527 -13.54 17.50 4.01
N VAL A 528 -12.72 18.38 3.46
CA VAL A 528 -13.20 19.57 2.72
C VAL A 528 -13.47 19.22 1.28
N SER A 529 -14.45 19.84 0.63
CA SER A 529 -14.75 19.56 -0.79
C SER A 529 -15.42 20.74 -1.50
N PRO A 530 -15.65 20.67 -2.83
CA PRO A 530 -16.45 21.68 -3.52
C PRO A 530 -17.93 21.71 -3.10
N TRP A 531 -18.42 20.69 -2.39
CA TRP A 531 -19.84 20.50 -2.08
C TRP A 531 -20.18 20.75 -0.61
N ALA A 532 -19.32 20.29 0.29
CA ALA A 532 -19.43 20.49 1.73
C ALA A 532 -18.08 20.25 2.43
N ASP A 533 -17.94 20.80 3.64
CA ASP A 533 -16.85 20.47 4.55
C ASP A 533 -17.37 19.61 5.70
N ILE A 534 -16.72 18.46 5.91
CA ILE A 534 -17.03 17.48 6.93
C ILE A 534 -16.01 17.62 8.04
N TYR A 535 -16.47 17.87 9.26
CA TYR A 535 -15.65 18.01 10.45
C TYR A 535 -16.06 16.97 11.49
N SER A 536 -15.21 15.96 11.65
CA SER A 536 -15.48 14.86 12.56
C SER A 536 -14.85 15.10 13.91
N HIS A 537 -15.66 15.04 14.95
CA HIS A 537 -15.22 15.16 16.33
C HIS A 537 -14.87 13.79 16.94
N ILE A 538 -15.02 12.70 16.18
CA ILE A 538 -14.67 11.35 16.64
C ILE A 538 -13.14 11.23 16.71
N PRO A 539 -12.58 10.74 17.84
CA PRO A 539 -13.28 10.11 18.97
C PRO A 539 -13.53 11.01 20.20
N TYR A 540 -13.20 12.30 20.19
CA TYR A 540 -13.46 13.18 21.35
C TYR A 540 -14.92 13.11 21.80
N LYS A 541 -15.87 13.24 20.87
CA LYS A 541 -17.31 13.13 21.12
C LYS A 541 -18.01 12.62 19.87
N GLY A 542 -19.20 12.04 20.03
CA GLY A 542 -20.02 11.58 18.92
C GLY A 542 -20.69 12.77 18.23
N GLN A 543 -19.94 13.43 17.34
CA GLN A 543 -20.43 14.56 16.57
C GLN A 543 -19.73 14.64 15.21
N VAL A 544 -20.48 15.04 14.19
CA VAL A 544 -19.96 15.50 12.91
C VAL A 544 -20.69 16.79 12.51
N ASP A 545 -19.92 17.79 12.08
CA ASP A 545 -20.42 19.05 11.55
C ASP A 545 -20.20 19.10 10.04
N ILE A 546 -21.22 19.48 9.28
CA ILE A 546 -21.24 19.47 7.82
C ILE A 546 -21.57 20.88 7.33
N LYS A 547 -20.57 21.63 6.88
CA LYS A 547 -20.75 22.97 6.30
C LYS A 547 -21.10 22.85 4.83
N ILE A 548 -22.34 23.15 4.45
CA ILE A 548 -22.85 22.96 3.09
C ILE A 548 -22.44 24.13 2.18
N LYS A 549 -21.70 23.84 1.11
CA LYS A 549 -21.26 24.83 0.11
C LYS A 549 -22.19 24.89 -1.11
N LYS A 550 -22.80 23.77 -1.47
CA LYS A 550 -23.81 23.68 -2.55
C LYS A 550 -25.13 23.16 -2.02
N THR A 551 -26.23 23.77 -2.42
CA THR A 551 -27.59 23.33 -2.06
C THR A 551 -27.78 21.87 -2.47
N CYS A 552 -28.23 21.06 -1.52
CA CYS A 552 -28.43 19.62 -1.67
C CYS A 552 -29.92 19.29 -1.62
N ALA A 553 -30.38 18.46 -2.56
CA ALA A 553 -31.71 17.85 -2.50
C ALA A 553 -31.86 16.97 -1.26
N SER A 554 -30.79 16.29 -0.86
CA SER A 554 -30.69 15.57 0.40
C SER A 554 -29.23 15.47 0.87
N VAL A 555 -29.03 15.42 2.18
CA VAL A 555 -27.76 15.08 2.84
C VAL A 555 -27.97 13.77 3.59
N ALA A 556 -27.26 12.72 3.20
CA ALA A 556 -27.29 11.42 3.84
C ALA A 556 -26.00 11.20 4.65
N VAL A 557 -26.14 10.95 5.94
CA VAL A 557 -25.00 10.74 6.86
C VAL A 557 -25.06 9.31 7.37
N ARG A 558 -24.05 8.51 7.05
CA ARG A 558 -23.94 7.17 7.62
C ARG A 558 -23.62 7.27 9.11
N LEU A 559 -24.35 6.53 9.93
CA LEU A 559 -24.03 6.41 11.34
C LEU A 559 -23.13 5.20 11.64
N PRO A 560 -22.22 5.31 12.61
CA PRO A 560 -21.32 4.22 12.97
C PRO A 560 -22.05 2.99 13.50
N GLU A 561 -21.45 1.81 13.38
CA GLU A 561 -22.05 0.52 13.78
C GLU A 561 -22.57 0.42 15.22
N TRP A 562 -22.02 1.18 16.17
CA TRP A 562 -22.49 1.15 17.56
C TRP A 562 -23.78 1.95 17.77
N ILE A 563 -24.27 2.64 16.73
CA ILE A 563 -25.55 3.34 16.75
C ILE A 563 -26.60 2.46 16.09
N GLU A 564 -27.58 2.04 16.88
CA GLU A 564 -28.71 1.26 16.39
C GLU A 564 -29.56 2.04 15.38
N LYS A 565 -30.05 1.33 14.35
CA LYS A 565 -30.97 1.89 13.35
C LYS A 565 -32.23 2.42 14.04
N GLY A 566 -32.59 3.67 13.76
CA GLY A 566 -33.77 4.30 14.36
C GLY A 566 -33.57 4.84 15.77
N SER A 567 -32.32 4.86 16.28
CA SER A 567 -32.02 5.34 17.63
C SER A 567 -32.49 6.78 17.86
N GLN A 568 -33.24 6.98 18.95
CA GLN A 568 -33.71 8.29 19.41
C GLN A 568 -32.59 9.14 20.05
N SER A 569 -31.43 8.53 20.30
CA SER A 569 -30.26 9.22 20.85
C SER A 569 -29.51 10.07 19.82
N VAL A 570 -29.82 9.88 18.53
CA VAL A 570 -29.27 10.66 17.43
C VAL A 570 -30.05 11.96 17.30
N LYS A 571 -29.35 13.08 17.35
CA LYS A 571 -29.92 14.41 17.13
C LYS A 571 -29.28 15.05 15.91
N CYS A 572 -30.06 15.83 15.20
CA CYS A 572 -29.59 16.61 14.06
C CYS A 572 -30.14 18.02 14.13
N GLU A 573 -29.25 18.98 13.90
CA GLU A 573 -29.56 20.41 13.92
C GLU A 573 -29.06 21.07 12.64
N ILE A 574 -29.80 22.07 12.15
CA ILE A 574 -29.36 22.97 11.09
C ILE A 574 -29.22 24.37 11.70
N ASP A 575 -28.01 24.90 11.72
CA ASP A 575 -27.65 26.17 12.39
C ASP A 575 -28.20 26.25 13.83
N GLY A 576 -28.06 25.15 14.60
CA GLY A 576 -28.51 25.06 16.00
C GLY A 576 -30.01 24.85 16.20
N LYS A 577 -30.79 24.67 15.13
CA LYS A 577 -32.23 24.34 15.22
C LYS A 577 -32.46 22.87 14.88
N GLN A 578 -33.12 22.14 15.76
CA GLN A 578 -33.45 20.74 15.55
C GLN A 578 -34.21 20.55 14.23
N CYS A 579 -33.80 19.56 13.45
CA CYS A 579 -34.44 19.20 12.19
C CYS A 579 -34.91 17.74 12.22
N GLN A 580 -35.87 17.44 11.35
CA GLN A 580 -36.37 16.08 11.19
C GLN A 580 -35.35 15.22 10.45
N ILE A 581 -35.07 14.03 10.99
CA ILE A 581 -34.24 13.02 10.34
C ILE A 581 -35.11 11.87 9.84
N ASN A 582 -34.80 11.37 8.65
CA ASN A 582 -35.39 10.17 8.10
C ASN A 582 -34.33 9.07 8.05
N TRP A 583 -34.64 7.87 8.54
CA TRP A 583 -33.71 6.75 8.47
C TRP A 583 -33.87 6.00 7.14
N ARG A 584 -32.75 5.70 6.49
CA ARG A 584 -32.64 4.78 5.36
C ARG A 584 -31.46 3.85 5.62
N ASP A 585 -31.77 2.64 6.07
CA ASP A 585 -30.79 1.69 6.58
C ASP A 585 -29.88 2.30 7.64
N ARG A 586 -28.58 2.41 7.36
CA ARG A 586 -27.60 3.00 8.29
C ARG A 586 -27.37 4.49 8.07
N TYR A 587 -28.16 5.13 7.22
CA TYR A 587 -28.08 6.56 6.94
C TYR A 587 -29.22 7.28 7.61
N ILE A 588 -28.92 8.42 8.22
CA ILE A 588 -29.91 9.47 8.43
C ILE A 588 -29.92 10.38 7.20
N VAL A 589 -31.10 10.83 6.79
CA VAL A 589 -31.32 11.65 5.61
C VAL A 589 -32.02 12.94 6.02
N ILE A 590 -31.42 14.06 5.65
CA ILE A 590 -31.97 15.40 5.79
C ILE A 590 -32.31 15.94 4.40
N ASP A 591 -33.56 16.30 4.18
CA ASP A 591 -34.04 16.80 2.88
C ASP A 591 -33.82 18.31 2.73
N LYS A 592 -33.53 18.75 1.50
CA LYS A 592 -33.51 20.16 1.07
C LYS A 592 -32.62 21.08 1.91
N VAL A 593 -31.34 20.70 2.07
CA VAL A 593 -30.37 21.52 2.81
C VAL A 593 -29.75 22.58 1.91
N LYS A 594 -29.89 23.86 2.29
CA LYS A 594 -29.40 25.00 1.49
C LYS A 594 -27.90 25.23 1.67
N ALA A 595 -27.26 25.81 0.66
CA ALA A 595 -25.89 26.34 0.78
C ALA A 595 -25.77 27.37 1.91
N GLY A 596 -24.61 27.40 2.55
CA GLY A 596 -24.30 28.26 3.71
C GLY A 596 -24.81 27.74 5.05
N LYS A 597 -25.48 26.58 5.08
CA LYS A 597 -25.98 25.95 6.31
C LYS A 597 -24.97 25.00 6.91
N THR A 598 -24.99 24.88 8.23
CA THR A 598 -24.25 23.83 8.96
C THR A 598 -25.22 22.80 9.49
N VAL A 599 -25.04 21.55 9.06
CA VAL A 599 -25.75 20.39 9.62
C VAL A 599 -24.86 19.78 10.69
N SER A 600 -25.33 19.74 11.93
CA SER A 600 -24.63 19.10 13.04
C SER A 600 -25.39 17.83 13.42
N VAL A 601 -24.70 16.69 13.43
CA VAL A 601 -25.24 15.41 13.84
C VAL A 601 -24.52 14.96 15.10
N THR A 602 -25.26 14.69 16.17
CA THR A 602 -24.70 14.22 17.44
C THR A 602 -25.30 12.87 17.82
N PHE A 603 -24.48 12.00 18.40
CA PHE A 603 -24.85 10.65 18.82
C PHE A 603 -24.00 10.21 20.02
N PRO A 604 -24.45 9.21 20.80
CA PRO A 604 -23.66 8.72 21.92
C PRO A 604 -22.33 8.09 21.46
N ILE A 605 -21.29 8.32 22.25
CA ILE A 605 -20.01 7.63 22.14
C ILE A 605 -19.51 7.30 23.55
N SER A 606 -18.92 6.12 23.73
CA SER A 606 -18.40 5.66 25.01
C SER A 606 -17.06 4.94 24.82
N GLU A 607 -16.33 4.81 25.92
CA GLU A 607 -15.17 3.91 26.01
C GLU A 607 -15.63 2.49 26.35
N ARG A 608 -14.94 1.50 25.79
CA ARG A 608 -15.00 0.10 26.21
C ARG A 608 -13.60 -0.48 26.29
N THR A 609 -13.41 -1.44 27.18
CA THR A 609 -12.19 -2.25 27.22
C THR A 609 -12.47 -3.59 26.58
N VAL A 610 -11.63 -3.99 25.63
CA VAL A 610 -11.69 -5.28 24.95
C VAL A 610 -10.36 -6.00 25.13
N THR A 611 -10.41 -7.26 25.53
CA THR A 611 -9.23 -8.12 25.59
C THR A 611 -9.20 -9.00 24.35
N GLU A 612 -8.13 -8.97 23.58
CA GLU A 612 -7.97 -9.76 22.36
C GLU A 612 -6.52 -10.23 22.20
N LYS A 613 -6.34 -11.45 21.68
CA LYS A 613 -5.04 -11.99 21.32
C LYS A 613 -4.68 -11.55 19.91
N VAL A 614 -3.58 -10.83 19.75
CA VAL A 614 -3.08 -10.33 18.46
C VAL A 614 -1.58 -10.61 18.38
N GLY A 615 -1.13 -11.25 17.31
CA GLY A 615 0.29 -11.58 17.12
C GLY A 615 0.95 -12.34 18.27
N GLY A 616 0.21 -13.25 18.92
CA GLY A 616 0.71 -14.05 20.05
C GLY A 616 0.65 -13.37 21.42
N VAL A 617 0.25 -12.11 21.50
CA VAL A 617 0.16 -11.33 22.74
C VAL A 617 -1.30 -11.00 23.05
N VAL A 618 -1.72 -11.14 24.30
CA VAL A 618 -3.04 -10.70 24.74
C VAL A 618 -2.94 -9.24 25.17
N TYR A 619 -3.72 -8.40 24.51
CA TYR A 619 -3.80 -6.98 24.78
C TYR A 619 -5.16 -6.62 25.37
N ALA A 620 -5.18 -5.67 26.31
CA ALA A 620 -6.35 -4.89 26.67
C ALA A 620 -6.35 -3.59 25.86
N PHE A 621 -7.29 -3.47 24.92
CA PHE A 621 -7.54 -2.24 24.16
C PHE A 621 -8.61 -1.41 24.85
N ILE A 622 -8.35 -0.12 25.08
CA ILE A 622 -9.39 0.86 25.41
C ILE A 622 -9.81 1.53 24.11
N ILE A 623 -11.08 1.36 23.74
CA ILE A 623 -11.65 1.80 22.47
C ILE A 623 -12.77 2.79 22.73
N LYS A 624 -12.68 3.98 22.12
CA LYS A 624 -13.72 5.00 22.15
C LYS A 624 -14.39 5.11 20.77
N GLY A 625 -15.65 4.66 20.68
CA GLY A 625 -16.30 4.43 19.39
C GLY A 625 -15.58 3.33 18.59
N SER A 626 -14.95 3.70 17.47
CA SER A 626 -14.08 2.83 16.66
C SER A 626 -12.57 3.08 16.86
N THR A 627 -12.18 4.07 17.66
CA THR A 627 -10.77 4.47 17.82
C THR A 627 -10.16 3.87 19.08
N VAL A 628 -9.07 3.11 18.93
CA VAL A 628 -8.21 2.70 20.05
C VAL A 628 -7.52 3.96 20.60
N VAL A 629 -7.74 4.23 21.88
CA VAL A 629 -7.15 5.37 22.60
C VAL A 629 -6.02 4.96 23.56
N SER A 630 -5.91 3.67 23.84
CA SER A 630 -4.83 3.07 24.64
C SER A 630 -4.78 1.57 24.39
N ILE A 631 -3.58 1.01 24.41
CA ILE A 631 -3.29 -0.43 24.37
C ILE A 631 -2.45 -0.79 25.60
N ASN A 632 -2.75 -1.91 26.25
CA ASN A 632 -1.93 -2.46 27.33
C ASN A 632 -1.69 -3.96 27.10
N PRO A 633 -0.44 -4.43 27.03
CA PRO A 633 -0.16 -5.86 26.98
C PRO A 633 -0.38 -6.50 28.35
N LEU A 634 -1.07 -7.64 28.39
CA LEU A 634 -1.39 -8.37 29.64
C LEU A 634 -0.50 -9.58 29.85
N ASN A 635 -0.35 -10.42 28.82
CA ASN A 635 0.54 -11.58 28.82
C ASN A 635 0.98 -11.92 27.37
N ALA A 636 2.11 -12.63 27.25
CA ALA A 636 2.56 -13.21 25.99
C ALA A 636 2.48 -14.74 26.11
N GLU A 637 1.82 -15.41 25.17
CA GLU A 637 1.60 -16.86 25.22
C GLU A 637 2.05 -17.53 23.92
N GLY A 638 2.92 -18.55 24.04
CA GLY A 638 3.23 -19.47 22.93
C GLY A 638 4.07 -18.88 21.80
N ILE A 639 4.85 -17.83 22.05
CA ILE A 639 5.77 -17.29 21.05
C ILE A 639 7.09 -18.10 21.09
N ASP A 640 7.44 -18.73 19.97
CA ASP A 640 8.69 -19.48 19.79
C ASP A 640 9.89 -18.54 20.08
N SER A 641 10.90 -19.01 20.82
CA SER A 641 11.92 -18.15 21.49
C SER A 641 12.75 -17.24 20.58
N ILE A 642 12.77 -17.49 19.27
CA ILE A 642 13.45 -16.67 18.27
C ILE A 642 12.63 -15.46 17.78
N TYR A 643 11.32 -15.43 18.06
CA TYR A 643 10.39 -14.34 17.72
C TYR A 643 9.65 -13.80 18.96
N ALA A 644 10.03 -14.19 20.18
CA ALA A 644 9.38 -13.75 21.41
C ALA A 644 9.27 -12.21 21.46
N LEU A 645 8.05 -11.68 21.30
CA LEU A 645 7.80 -10.25 21.49
C LEU A 645 8.19 -9.89 22.92
N PRO A 646 8.93 -8.79 23.14
CA PRO A 646 8.90 -8.18 24.45
C PRO A 646 7.44 -7.86 24.80
N PRO A 647 6.96 -8.19 26.01
CA PRO A 647 5.57 -7.94 26.38
C PRO A 647 5.19 -6.47 26.21
N GLN A 648 6.12 -5.54 26.35
CA GLN A 648 5.89 -4.10 26.22
C GLN A 648 6.42 -3.59 24.88
N ALA A 649 5.72 -2.62 24.28
CA ALA A 649 6.24 -1.84 23.17
C ALA A 649 7.47 -1.05 23.62
N LYS A 650 8.60 -1.23 22.93
CA LYS A 650 9.92 -0.75 23.34
C LYS A 650 10.47 0.35 22.45
N ASN A 651 10.23 0.26 21.15
CA ASN A 651 10.90 1.14 20.19
C ASN A 651 10.04 2.37 19.90
N CYS A 652 8.86 2.18 19.31
CA CYS A 652 7.93 3.27 19.04
C CYS A 652 6.50 2.81 19.37
N PRO A 653 6.07 2.96 20.63
CA PRO A 653 4.76 2.50 21.09
C PRO A 653 3.59 3.14 20.35
N PHE A 654 2.60 2.32 20.00
CA PHE A 654 1.37 2.75 19.36
C PHE A 654 0.33 3.31 20.35
N TYR A 655 -0.68 3.97 19.78
CA TYR A 655 -1.91 4.42 20.44
C TYR A 655 -1.68 5.37 21.63
N GLN A 656 -0.69 6.25 21.51
CA GLN A 656 -0.40 7.31 22.50
C GLN A 656 -1.42 8.47 22.42
N ARG A 657 -2.69 8.15 22.70
CA ARG A 657 -3.86 8.98 22.32
C ARG A 657 -4.75 9.38 23.50
N SER A 658 -4.17 9.50 24.69
CA SER A 658 -4.90 9.86 25.92
C SER A 658 -5.68 11.18 25.81
N HIS A 659 -5.22 12.12 24.98
CA HIS A 659 -5.90 13.39 24.70
C HIS A 659 -7.34 13.20 24.18
N TYR A 660 -7.66 12.11 23.46
CA TYR A 660 -9.02 11.83 23.00
C TYR A 660 -10.02 11.54 24.13
N ARG A 661 -9.54 11.28 25.34
CA ARG A 661 -10.34 10.97 26.53
C ARG A 661 -10.88 12.21 27.24
N GLU A 662 -10.40 13.40 26.89
CA GLU A 662 -10.84 14.68 27.48
C GLU A 662 -12.31 15.05 27.16
N ASN A 663 -12.97 14.33 26.23
CA ASN A 663 -14.34 14.59 25.77
C ASN A 663 -14.57 16.00 25.17
N ARG A 664 -13.48 16.73 24.90
CA ARG A 664 -13.50 18.08 24.35
C ARG A 664 -12.70 18.08 23.05
N THR A 665 -13.34 18.49 21.96
CA THR A 665 -12.68 18.63 20.66
C THR A 665 -11.58 19.67 20.74
N LEU A 666 -10.34 19.24 20.47
CA LEU A 666 -9.24 20.14 20.16
C LEU A 666 -9.34 20.55 18.68
N TRP A 667 -8.83 21.73 18.35
CA TRP A 667 -8.96 22.31 17.02
C TRP A 667 -7.61 22.79 16.50
N ASN A 668 -7.39 22.60 15.21
CA ASN A 668 -6.26 23.12 14.47
C ASN A 668 -6.72 24.20 13.51
N LYS A 669 -6.14 25.39 13.61
CA LYS A 669 -6.23 26.41 12.56
C LYS A 669 -5.24 26.04 11.46
N LYS A 670 -5.74 25.75 10.25
CA LYS A 670 -4.85 25.36 9.14
C LYS A 670 -5.38 25.80 7.78
N SER A 671 -4.47 25.83 6.81
CA SER A 671 -4.81 25.92 5.39
C SER A 671 -5.36 24.57 4.94
N VAL A 672 -6.54 24.57 4.32
CA VAL A 672 -7.16 23.38 3.72
C VAL A 672 -7.21 23.52 2.21
N PHE A 673 -7.08 22.40 1.49
CA PHE A 673 -7.08 22.36 0.04
C PHE A 673 -8.33 21.65 -0.48
N VAL A 674 -9.06 22.31 -1.38
CA VAL A 674 -10.19 21.73 -2.11
C VAL A 674 -9.77 21.51 -3.57
N PRO A 675 -9.56 20.25 -4.00
CA PRO A 675 -9.15 19.98 -5.37
C PRO A 675 -10.27 20.27 -6.38
N GLU A 676 -9.89 20.70 -7.58
CA GLU A 676 -10.80 20.85 -8.73
C GLU A 676 -11.10 19.51 -9.43
N GLU A 677 -10.20 18.54 -9.29
CA GLU A 677 -10.28 17.21 -9.92
C GLU A 677 -10.18 16.08 -8.91
N ASN A 678 -10.87 14.97 -9.18
CA ASN A 678 -10.70 13.70 -8.48
C ASN A 678 -10.60 12.59 -9.54
N ILE A 679 -9.74 11.60 -9.29
CA ILE A 679 -9.64 10.36 -10.07
C ILE A 679 -10.61 9.33 -9.51
N LYS A 680 -11.45 8.75 -10.36
CA LYS A 680 -12.36 7.67 -9.95
C LYS A 680 -11.75 6.32 -10.25
N TRP A 681 -11.57 5.51 -9.22
CA TRP A 681 -11.02 4.16 -9.31
C TRP A 681 -12.00 3.04 -9.02
#